data_AF-A0A7X7KEW4-F1
#
_entry.id   AF-A0A7X7KEW4-F1
#
_cell.length_a   1.000
_cell.length_b   1.000
_cell.length_c   1.000
_cell.angle_alpha   90.00
_cell.angle_beta   90.00
_cell.angle_gamma   90.00
#
_symmetry.space_group_name_H-M   'P 1'
#
loop_
_entity.id
_entity.type
_entity.pdbx_description
1 polymer ?
#
loop_
_entity_poly.entity_id
_entity_poly.type
_entity_poly.pdbx_seq_one_letter_code
_entity_poly.pdbx_strand_id
1 'polypeptide(L)'
;MSTLIDHQTRVLIQGITGKQGRRVTMEMLDYGTHVVAGVTPGKGGQDVYGVPVYNTVEDALRFHPSINTSLVSVPREGTREAALAAIESGKIRLVNILTEGLPRLDAATIVQAAKTHGVRVVGPSSVGMINPIARVKLGAIGGNDPGVFYPGEIAIFSKSGGMCLSIATEIFNTLGHGTSIVVGIGGDRISGMSFKDLLEVVRDDERTKLVILNGEVGGDYEEQAAKYIQETNYPKPVIARITGIGAQNIFPRGSRMGHAGAIIGEGNYGTYESKVAAFEAAGVDVAKTSADLVSCVEKVLPKHSQDLESTIAEDFELVSISKQKLERLKSQVRAVRIRTQLTHIIEGMPHFRGYPLPQLMRTASVPRMIFEALTKEDDGDEKAKQLAEDLVLCATTNPTDEAALQAAVASFQGGSPMNAAISAGLLAGASASQKPVPASLHERYTPVETEALALFPQVVDLVAAILGNRTSWSNEQSIEESIFLALSGRKPSAAEADLIRAVFVSCVDHTPATPSSLAAITSYSGGNSLKTALAAGITSMGEAHAGAGEGTARILIDFLARMREAEAEGRVFEADGVRVADIKELAVYVVNKITGAFGDAKGRIPGFGHRYYGLYGRDPRATTLLAIVDELGLAGDYCTLAREIETVLRKRKSSALCFNVDGVIGALLCDLKLAPETGKAFFIIPRTAGLLGQLLEQAPGSFFRLQNESVIYIGPGVRE
;
A
#
# COMPACT_ATOMS: atom_id res chain seq x y z
N MET A 1 -3.14 3.36 42.54
CA MET A 1 -2.23 2.60 41.67
C MET A 1 -1.33 3.60 40.97
N SER A 2 -0.07 3.75 41.37
CA SER A 2 0.83 4.80 40.87
C SER A 2 1.99 4.16 40.09
N THR A 3 1.75 3.75 38.85
CA THR A 3 2.86 3.50 37.91
C THR A 3 3.30 4.82 37.27
N LEU A 4 4.54 4.88 36.76
CA LEU A 4 5.07 6.11 36.15
C LEU A 4 4.28 6.49 34.88
N ILE A 5 3.83 5.48 34.14
CA ILE A 5 2.96 5.57 32.96
C ILE A 5 1.90 4.47 33.03
N ASP A 6 0.71 4.75 32.52
CA ASP A 6 -0.50 3.91 32.55
C ASP A 6 -1.50 4.29 31.44
N HIS A 7 -2.68 3.64 31.40
CA HIS A 7 -3.72 3.92 30.40
C HIS A 7 -4.27 5.37 30.44
N GLN A 8 -4.08 6.12 31.54
CA GLN A 8 -4.48 7.52 31.67
C GLN A 8 -3.40 8.49 31.16
N THR A 9 -2.25 7.98 30.75
CA THR A 9 -1.16 8.79 30.20
C THR A 9 -1.60 9.46 28.90
N ARG A 10 -1.44 10.78 28.82
CA ARG A 10 -1.78 11.63 27.66
C ARG A 10 -0.58 12.52 27.34
N VAL A 11 0.04 12.26 26.20
CA VAL A 11 1.39 12.75 25.91
C VAL A 11 1.38 13.98 24.99
N LEU A 12 2.16 14.98 25.39
CA LEU A 12 2.60 16.11 24.57
C LEU A 12 4.03 15.87 24.08
N ILE A 13 4.30 16.09 22.80
CA ILE A 13 5.68 15.97 22.25
C ILE A 13 6.22 17.34 21.87
N GLN A 14 7.27 17.78 22.57
CA GLN A 14 7.99 19.00 22.27
C GLN A 14 9.11 18.70 21.27
N GLY A 15 9.11 19.41 20.14
CA GLY A 15 9.97 19.11 18.99
C GLY A 15 9.38 18.08 18.02
N ILE A 16 8.06 17.88 18.03
CA ILE A 16 7.34 16.85 17.25
C ILE A 16 7.66 16.87 15.74
N THR A 17 7.92 18.05 15.17
CA THR A 17 8.20 18.21 13.73
C THR A 17 9.65 17.88 13.35
N GLY A 18 10.56 17.82 14.33
CA GLY A 18 11.96 17.48 14.12
C GLY A 18 12.15 16.00 13.78
N LYS A 19 13.31 15.65 13.20
CA LYS A 19 13.60 14.26 12.75
C LYS A 19 13.41 13.23 13.86
N GLN A 20 13.97 13.48 15.05
CA GLN A 20 13.81 12.58 16.20
C GLN A 20 12.39 12.61 16.75
N GLY A 21 11.77 13.80 16.87
CA GLY A 21 10.40 13.97 17.34
C GLY A 21 9.40 13.17 16.48
N ARG A 22 9.50 13.28 15.16
CA ARG A 22 8.68 12.50 14.21
C ARG A 22 8.88 10.99 14.39
N ARG A 23 10.14 10.55 14.54
CA ARG A 23 10.46 9.13 14.75
C ARG A 23 9.83 8.59 16.04
N VAL A 24 10.04 9.24 17.19
CA VAL A 24 9.48 8.74 18.46
C VAL A 24 7.96 8.87 18.51
N THR A 25 7.39 9.92 17.90
CA THR A 25 5.93 10.05 17.74
C THR A 25 5.36 8.85 16.99
N MET A 26 5.99 8.45 15.89
CA MET A 26 5.63 7.24 15.13
C MET A 26 5.64 6.01 16.02
N GLU A 27 6.77 5.76 16.67
CA GLU A 27 6.97 4.58 17.48
C GLU A 27 5.99 4.47 18.66
N MET A 28 5.64 5.60 19.28
CA MET A 28 4.72 5.65 20.42
C MET A 28 3.27 5.43 19.99
N LEU A 29 2.83 6.08 18.90
CA LEU A 29 1.50 5.88 18.32
C LEU A 29 1.31 4.43 17.90
N ASP A 30 2.29 3.86 17.19
CA ASP A 30 2.22 2.47 16.70
C ASP A 30 2.13 1.45 17.85
N TYR A 31 2.68 1.77 19.03
CA TYR A 31 2.59 0.90 20.21
C TYR A 31 1.22 0.97 20.91
N GLY A 32 0.46 2.06 20.75
CA GLY A 32 -0.81 2.30 21.42
C GLY A 32 -0.81 3.48 22.41
N THR A 33 0.26 4.30 22.39
CA THR A 33 0.34 5.46 23.29
C THR A 33 -0.54 6.59 22.80
N HIS A 34 -1.29 7.20 23.72
CA HIS A 34 -2.16 8.34 23.42
C HIS A 34 -1.35 9.63 23.35
N VAL A 35 -0.79 9.93 22.16
CA VAL A 35 -0.16 11.22 21.85
C VAL A 35 -1.24 12.21 21.44
N VAL A 36 -1.42 13.25 22.24
CA VAL A 36 -2.59 14.15 22.12
C VAL A 36 -2.26 15.41 21.34
N ALA A 37 -1.05 15.94 21.50
CA ALA A 37 -0.61 17.13 20.81
C ALA A 37 0.92 17.15 20.68
N GLY A 38 1.41 18.01 19.79
CA GLY A 38 2.82 18.34 19.70
C GLY A 38 3.06 19.84 19.74
N VAL A 39 4.29 20.22 20.07
CA VAL A 39 4.72 21.62 20.11
C VAL A 39 5.95 21.79 19.22
N THR A 40 5.90 22.79 18.34
CA THR A 40 7.08 23.33 17.67
C THR A 40 6.85 24.82 17.41
N PRO A 41 7.66 25.72 18.01
CA PRO A 41 7.56 27.15 17.77
C PRO A 41 7.61 27.50 16.26
N GLY A 42 6.67 28.33 15.81
CA GLY A 42 6.55 28.75 14.41
C GLY A 42 5.95 27.71 13.46
N LYS A 43 5.44 26.58 13.98
CA LYS A 43 4.80 25.50 13.21
C LYS A 43 3.41 25.14 13.74
N GLY A 44 2.80 25.99 14.57
CA GLY A 44 1.42 25.83 15.01
C GLY A 44 0.44 25.75 13.84
N GLY A 45 -0.60 24.92 13.98
CA GLY A 45 -1.60 24.64 12.94
C GLY A 45 -1.22 23.51 11.97
N GLN A 46 -0.01 22.96 12.09
CA GLN A 46 0.38 21.76 11.35
C GLN A 46 -0.16 20.48 12.00
N ASP A 47 -0.02 19.37 11.28
CA ASP A 47 -0.30 18.03 11.75
C ASP A 47 0.94 17.13 11.60
N VAL A 48 1.18 16.25 12.57
CA VAL A 48 2.18 15.19 12.47
C VAL A 48 1.52 13.86 12.82
N TYR A 49 1.15 13.10 11.78
CA TYR A 49 0.54 11.76 11.89
C TYR A 49 -0.83 11.76 12.58
N GLY A 50 -1.66 12.78 12.32
CA GLY A 50 -2.96 12.97 12.97
C GLY A 50 -2.87 13.64 14.34
N VAL A 51 -1.67 14.07 14.77
CA VAL A 51 -1.45 14.81 16.01
C VAL A 51 -1.32 16.30 15.71
N PRO A 52 -2.20 17.17 16.26
CA PRO A 52 -2.14 18.61 16.04
C PRO A 52 -0.89 19.23 16.66
N VAL A 53 -0.29 20.19 15.95
CA VAL A 53 0.91 20.91 16.37
C VAL A 53 0.55 22.33 16.79
N TYR A 54 1.07 22.74 17.94
CA TYR A 54 0.92 24.08 18.52
C TYR A 54 2.25 24.81 18.62
N ASN A 55 2.21 26.13 18.80
CA ASN A 55 3.42 26.93 18.98
C ASN A 55 3.98 26.82 20.40
N THR A 56 3.11 26.68 21.41
CA THR A 56 3.50 26.64 22.83
C THR A 56 2.86 25.47 23.58
N VAL A 57 3.45 25.09 24.72
CA VAL A 57 2.88 24.10 25.65
C VAL A 57 1.55 24.59 26.23
N GLU A 58 1.44 25.89 26.52
CA GLU A 58 0.22 26.51 27.03
C GLU A 58 -0.94 26.39 26.04
N ASP A 59 -0.70 26.69 24.75
CA ASP A 59 -1.71 26.53 23.70
C ASP A 59 -2.19 25.08 23.63
N ALA A 60 -1.26 24.12 23.59
CA ALA A 60 -1.60 22.71 23.55
C ALA A 60 -2.45 22.29 24.77
N LEU A 61 -2.11 22.75 25.98
CA LEU A 61 -2.87 22.48 27.20
C LEU A 61 -4.23 23.17 27.27
N ARG A 62 -4.40 24.29 26.57
CA ARG A 62 -5.68 24.99 26.44
C ARG A 62 -6.66 24.17 25.60
N PHE A 63 -6.22 23.67 24.45
CA PHE A 63 -7.06 22.84 23.57
C PHE A 63 -7.18 21.39 24.05
N HIS A 64 -6.17 20.88 24.76
CA HIS A 64 -6.10 19.51 25.23
C HIS A 64 -5.79 19.45 26.73
N PRO A 65 -6.75 19.79 27.61
CA PRO A 65 -6.52 19.88 29.05
C PRO A 65 -6.19 18.54 29.72
N SER A 66 -6.40 17.41 29.02
CA SER A 66 -6.10 16.07 29.52
C SER A 66 -4.61 15.70 29.50
N ILE A 67 -3.75 16.49 28.83
CA ILE A 67 -2.31 16.23 28.77
C ILE A 67 -1.73 16.25 30.19
N ASN A 68 -1.01 15.19 30.53
CA ASN A 68 -0.37 15.01 31.84
C ASN A 68 1.12 14.61 31.75
N THR A 69 1.63 14.36 30.53
CA THR A 69 3.00 13.89 30.29
C THR A 69 3.61 14.62 29.11
N SER A 70 4.89 15.00 29.20
CA SER A 70 5.66 15.62 28.11
C SER A 70 6.85 14.77 27.70
N LEU A 71 7.08 14.63 26.40
CA LEU A 71 8.32 14.11 25.82
C LEU A 71 9.10 15.27 25.18
N VAL A 72 10.32 15.51 25.65
CA VAL A 72 11.21 16.54 25.12
C VAL A 72 12.18 15.89 24.13
N SER A 73 12.00 16.24 22.84
CA SER A 73 12.79 15.76 21.71
C SER A 73 13.33 16.93 20.87
N VAL A 74 13.81 17.98 21.53
CA VAL A 74 14.39 19.17 20.90
C VAL A 74 15.93 19.13 20.89
N PRO A 75 16.61 19.90 20.03
CA PRO A 75 18.06 20.10 20.10
C PRO A 75 18.51 20.61 21.47
N ARG A 76 19.79 20.37 21.78
CA ARG A 76 20.39 20.65 23.10
C ARG A 76 20.18 22.08 23.56
N GLU A 77 20.28 23.03 22.64
CA GLU A 77 20.16 24.47 22.88
C GLU A 77 18.75 24.86 23.36
N GLY A 78 17.72 24.10 22.96
CA GLY A 78 16.32 24.36 23.31
C GLY A 78 15.78 23.49 24.44
N THR A 79 16.54 22.48 24.91
CA THR A 79 16.03 21.48 25.87
C THR A 79 15.64 22.07 27.21
N ARG A 80 16.43 23.03 27.73
CA ARG A 80 16.12 23.68 29.01
C ARG A 80 14.76 24.37 28.96
N GLU A 81 14.59 25.28 28.00
CA GLU A 81 13.35 26.05 27.86
C GLU A 81 12.14 25.15 27.60
N ALA A 82 12.29 24.12 26.76
CA ALA A 82 11.23 23.15 26.52
C ALA A 82 10.84 22.38 27.80
N ALA A 83 11.82 21.91 28.58
CA ALA A 83 11.54 21.20 29.82
C ALA A 83 10.87 22.11 30.85
N LEU A 84 11.36 23.35 31.03
CA LEU A 84 10.78 24.32 31.95
C LEU A 84 9.34 24.68 31.56
N ALA A 85 9.06 24.91 30.28
CA ALA A 85 7.69 25.17 29.80
C ALA A 85 6.71 24.05 30.14
N ALA A 86 7.16 22.79 30.17
CA ALA A 86 6.33 21.68 30.63
C ALA A 86 6.20 21.63 32.15
N ILE A 87 7.31 21.76 32.88
CA ILE A 87 7.35 21.68 34.35
C ILE A 87 6.51 22.78 35.01
N GLU A 88 6.64 24.01 34.51
CA GLU A 88 6.00 25.20 35.07
C GLU A 88 4.52 25.33 34.67
N SER A 89 4.03 24.47 33.77
CA SER A 89 2.64 24.49 33.30
C SER A 89 1.59 24.15 34.37
N GLY A 90 1.99 23.55 35.49
CA GLY A 90 1.12 23.11 36.58
C GLY A 90 0.21 21.91 36.28
N LYS A 91 0.14 21.45 35.02
CA LYS A 91 -0.70 20.30 34.61
C LYS A 91 0.09 19.03 34.32
N ILE A 92 1.32 19.18 33.83
CA ILE A 92 2.17 18.05 33.43
C ILE A 92 2.89 17.50 34.66
N ARG A 93 2.74 16.19 34.90
CA ARG A 93 3.28 15.49 36.08
C ARG A 93 4.54 14.70 35.79
N LEU A 94 4.79 14.40 34.51
CA LEU A 94 5.94 13.64 34.04
C LEU A 94 6.55 14.29 32.81
N VAL A 95 7.87 14.47 32.81
CA VAL A 95 8.64 14.94 31.65
C VAL A 95 9.77 13.94 31.35
N ASN A 96 9.80 13.42 30.14
CA ASN A 96 10.89 12.57 29.66
C ASN A 96 11.78 13.33 28.69
N ILE A 97 13.09 13.35 28.91
CA ILE A 97 14.06 14.11 28.12
C ILE A 97 14.98 13.16 27.36
N LEU A 98 14.82 13.13 26.04
CA LEU A 98 15.64 12.28 25.15
C LEU A 98 17.01 12.89 24.85
N THR A 99 17.12 14.21 24.93
CA THR A 99 18.31 14.93 24.44
C THR A 99 19.56 14.51 25.20
N GLU A 100 20.62 14.16 24.46
CA GLU A 100 21.88 13.71 25.02
C GLU A 100 22.92 14.82 25.20
N GLY A 101 23.73 14.68 26.26
CA GLY A 101 24.88 15.52 26.53
C GLY A 101 24.52 16.96 26.86
N LEU A 102 23.42 17.15 27.60
CA LEU A 102 22.97 18.47 28.02
C LEU A 102 24.04 19.15 28.90
N PRO A 103 24.26 20.48 28.80
CA PRO A 103 25.14 21.18 29.72
C PRO A 103 24.70 20.94 31.18
N ARG A 104 25.67 20.73 32.08
CA ARG A 104 25.37 20.36 33.48
C ARG A 104 24.50 21.38 34.19
N LEU A 105 24.71 22.67 33.90
CA LEU A 105 23.91 23.75 34.48
C LEU A 105 22.45 23.67 34.03
N ASP A 106 22.20 23.38 32.75
CA ASP A 106 20.85 23.22 32.22
C ASP A 106 20.16 21.99 32.84
N ALA A 107 20.87 20.86 32.92
CA ALA A 107 20.36 19.67 33.61
C ALA A 107 20.03 19.95 35.09
N ALA A 108 20.94 20.59 35.83
CA ALA A 108 20.70 20.97 37.23
C ALA A 108 19.49 21.91 37.38
N THR A 109 19.35 22.88 36.47
CA THR A 109 18.23 23.83 36.46
C THR A 109 16.89 23.10 36.27
N ILE A 110 16.83 22.19 35.29
CA ILE A 110 15.62 21.37 35.03
C ILE A 110 15.28 20.52 36.25
N VAL A 111 16.25 19.82 36.83
CA VAL A 111 16.03 18.96 38.00
C VAL A 111 15.58 19.77 39.22
N GLN A 112 16.15 20.95 39.44
CA GLN A 112 15.71 21.83 40.53
C GLN A 112 14.28 22.32 40.30
N ALA A 113 13.95 22.77 39.09
CA ALA A 113 12.60 23.22 38.76
C ALA A 113 11.57 22.10 38.93
N ALA A 114 11.92 20.88 38.51
CA ALA A 114 11.09 19.69 38.66
C ALA A 114 10.77 19.39 40.13
N LYS A 115 11.79 19.46 41.01
CA LYS A 115 11.61 19.31 42.46
C LYS A 115 10.70 20.39 43.04
N THR A 116 10.94 21.66 42.68
CA THR A 116 10.12 22.79 43.16
C THR A 116 8.64 22.64 42.78
N HIS A 117 8.34 22.12 41.59
CA HIS A 117 6.97 21.99 41.09
C HIS A 117 6.35 20.60 41.31
N GLY A 118 7.06 19.66 41.96
CA GLY A 118 6.58 18.30 42.17
C GLY A 118 6.38 17.50 40.87
N VAL A 119 7.14 17.81 39.82
CA VAL A 119 7.08 17.14 38.52
C VAL A 119 8.18 16.09 38.45
N ARG A 120 7.85 14.88 37.97
CA ARG A 120 8.83 13.81 37.75
C ARG A 120 9.57 14.05 36.45
N VAL A 121 10.90 13.96 36.44
CA VAL A 121 11.73 14.09 35.23
C VAL A 121 12.55 12.82 35.01
N VAL A 122 12.44 12.20 33.85
CA VAL A 122 13.29 11.08 33.44
C VAL A 122 14.23 11.54 32.33
N GLY A 123 15.53 11.35 32.52
CA GLY A 123 16.58 11.92 31.69
C GLY A 123 17.24 13.16 32.33
N PRO A 124 18.09 13.90 31.59
CA PRO A 124 18.37 13.81 30.15
C PRO A 124 19.06 12.52 29.71
N SER A 125 19.27 12.37 28.41
CA SER A 125 19.82 11.14 27.80
C SER A 125 18.98 9.89 28.07
N SER A 126 17.68 10.04 28.38
CA SER A 126 16.79 8.90 28.58
C SER A 126 16.41 8.29 27.23
N VAL A 127 16.46 6.96 27.11
CA VAL A 127 15.85 6.29 25.95
C VAL A 127 14.32 6.29 26.04
N GLY A 128 13.77 6.46 27.24
CA GLY A 128 12.35 6.42 27.52
C GLY A 128 11.93 5.32 28.49
N MET A 129 10.64 5.00 28.49
CA MET A 129 10.00 4.03 29.37
C MET A 129 8.83 3.33 28.68
N ILE A 130 8.53 2.10 29.11
CA ILE A 130 7.46 1.28 28.52
C ILE A 130 6.74 0.49 29.62
N ASN A 131 5.41 0.50 29.57
CA ASN A 131 4.53 -0.30 30.40
C ASN A 131 3.69 -1.18 29.46
N PRO A 132 4.07 -2.46 29.29
CA PRO A 132 3.42 -3.33 28.30
C PRO A 132 2.01 -3.74 28.70
N ILE A 133 1.70 -3.77 30.00
CA ILE A 133 0.35 -4.05 30.48
C ILE A 133 -0.58 -2.88 30.13
N ALA A 134 -0.10 -1.65 30.33
CA ALA A 134 -0.86 -0.45 29.99
C ALA A 134 -0.89 -0.14 28.49
N ARG A 135 -0.06 -0.84 27.71
CA ARG A 135 0.20 -0.57 26.29
C ARG A 135 0.68 0.87 26.03
N VAL A 136 1.53 1.38 26.93
CA VAL A 136 2.10 2.74 26.84
C VAL A 136 3.61 2.68 26.69
N LYS A 137 4.13 3.42 25.71
CA LYS A 137 5.55 3.63 25.43
C LYS A 137 5.80 5.13 25.35
N LEU A 138 6.84 5.59 26.03
CA LEU A 138 7.29 6.98 25.99
C LEU A 138 8.75 7.00 25.55
N GLY A 139 9.06 7.70 24.46
CA GLY A 139 10.43 7.78 23.93
C GLY A 139 10.79 6.69 22.92
N ALA A 140 12.09 6.45 22.75
CA ALA A 140 12.66 5.54 21.76
C ALA A 140 12.89 4.10 22.28
N ILE A 141 12.50 3.81 23.53
CA ILE A 141 12.72 2.50 24.17
C ILE A 141 12.10 1.36 23.34
N GLY A 142 12.85 0.27 23.15
CA GLY A 142 12.43 -0.83 22.28
C GLY A 142 12.49 -0.56 20.79
N GLY A 143 12.89 0.64 20.37
CA GLY A 143 12.99 1.02 18.96
C GLY A 143 11.70 0.78 18.20
N ASN A 144 11.83 0.26 16.98
CA ASN A 144 10.67 0.06 16.14
C ASN A 144 9.82 -1.15 16.54
N ASP A 145 10.42 -2.17 17.13
CA ASP A 145 9.72 -3.37 17.58
C ASP A 145 10.03 -3.65 19.06
N PRO A 146 9.37 -2.94 20.00
CA PRO A 146 9.35 -3.32 21.41
C PRO A 146 8.73 -4.71 21.73
N GLY A 147 8.50 -5.61 20.76
CA GLY A 147 7.71 -6.84 20.91
C GLY A 147 8.36 -7.87 21.82
N VAL A 148 9.51 -7.54 22.40
CA VAL A 148 10.19 -8.28 23.45
C VAL A 148 9.77 -7.88 24.86
N PHE A 149 9.09 -6.73 25.02
CA PHE A 149 8.53 -6.32 26.31
C PHE A 149 7.15 -6.93 26.47
N TYR A 150 7.12 -8.20 26.85
CA TYR A 150 5.88 -8.91 27.14
C TYR A 150 5.29 -8.42 28.47
N PRO A 151 3.96 -8.33 28.61
CA PRO A 151 3.31 -8.11 29.91
C PRO A 151 3.75 -9.15 30.95
N GLY A 152 4.07 -8.71 32.15
CA GLY A 152 4.43 -9.61 33.26
C GLY A 152 4.73 -8.86 34.55
N GLU A 153 5.56 -9.45 35.40
CA GLU A 153 5.72 -8.99 36.79
C GLU A 153 7.06 -8.34 37.13
N ILE A 154 7.98 -8.21 36.17
CA ILE A 154 9.33 -7.70 36.46
C ILE A 154 9.44 -6.21 36.10
N ALA A 155 9.86 -5.36 37.04
CA ALA A 155 10.24 -3.98 36.74
C ALA A 155 11.74 -3.92 36.40
N ILE A 156 12.11 -3.25 35.31
CA ILE A 156 13.51 -3.12 34.89
C ILE A 156 13.90 -1.66 34.81
N PHE A 157 14.90 -1.25 35.59
CA PHE A 157 15.43 0.11 35.57
C PHE A 157 16.89 0.11 35.17
N SER A 158 17.26 0.94 34.19
CA SER A 158 18.62 0.95 33.65
C SER A 158 19.09 2.37 33.34
N LYS A 159 20.39 2.64 33.54
CA LYS A 159 21.03 3.85 32.99
C LYS A 159 21.21 3.74 31.47
N SER A 160 21.58 2.56 30.98
CA SER A 160 21.75 2.26 29.56
C SER A 160 20.45 1.88 28.90
N GLY A 161 20.06 2.61 27.84
CA GLY A 161 18.84 2.31 27.09
C GLY A 161 18.89 0.98 26.31
N GLY A 162 20.06 0.60 25.80
CA GLY A 162 20.23 -0.68 25.10
C GLY A 162 20.04 -1.88 26.03
N MET A 163 20.48 -1.76 27.29
CA MET A 163 20.37 -2.83 28.28
C MET A 163 18.92 -3.11 28.69
N CYS A 164 18.03 -2.12 28.62
CA CYS A 164 16.60 -2.33 28.87
C CYS A 164 16.03 -3.45 27.99
N LEU A 165 16.36 -3.43 26.69
CA LEU A 165 15.90 -4.40 25.71
C LEU A 165 16.56 -5.76 25.96
N SER A 166 17.88 -5.78 26.11
CA SER A 166 18.65 -7.02 26.26
C SER A 166 18.23 -7.81 27.50
N ILE A 167 18.04 -7.14 28.64
CA ILE A 167 17.62 -7.80 29.88
C ILE A 167 16.21 -8.36 29.76
N ALA A 168 15.26 -7.57 29.24
CA ALA A 168 13.88 -8.04 29.07
C ALA A 168 13.80 -9.29 28.17
N THR A 169 14.48 -9.26 27.03
CA THR A 169 14.55 -10.40 26.09
C THR A 169 15.20 -11.63 26.72
N GLU A 170 16.31 -11.46 27.43
CA GLU A 170 17.05 -12.57 28.02
C GLU A 170 16.24 -13.28 29.13
N ILE A 171 15.58 -12.50 29.99
CA ILE A 171 14.71 -13.04 31.03
C ILE A 171 13.49 -13.74 30.44
N PHE A 172 12.81 -13.12 29.49
CA PHE A 172 11.63 -13.72 28.87
C PHE A 172 11.97 -15.02 28.15
N ASN A 173 13.00 -15.03 27.31
CA ASN A 173 13.37 -16.20 26.52
C ASN A 173 13.86 -17.38 27.38
N THR A 174 14.45 -17.10 28.55
CA THR A 174 15.05 -18.15 29.38
C THR A 174 14.07 -18.66 30.44
N LEU A 175 13.32 -17.75 31.07
CA LEU A 175 12.48 -18.03 32.24
C LEU A 175 10.98 -17.88 31.98
N GLY A 176 10.58 -17.20 30.90
CA GLY A 176 9.18 -16.97 30.54
C GLY A 176 8.52 -15.76 31.22
N HIS A 177 9.28 -14.97 32.01
CA HIS A 177 8.71 -13.83 32.74
C HIS A 177 8.73 -12.54 31.92
N GLY A 178 7.57 -11.90 31.82
CA GLY A 178 7.42 -10.57 31.22
C GLY A 178 7.72 -9.42 32.19
N THR A 179 7.49 -8.20 31.72
CA THR A 179 7.78 -6.96 32.43
C THR A 179 6.52 -6.20 32.83
N SER A 180 6.55 -5.58 34.02
CA SER A 180 5.50 -4.67 34.49
C SER A 180 5.75 -3.23 34.02
N ILE A 181 7.00 -2.77 34.13
CA ILE A 181 7.46 -1.49 33.61
C ILE A 181 8.97 -1.52 33.36
N VAL A 182 9.43 -0.86 32.29
CA VAL A 182 10.86 -0.69 32.00
C VAL A 182 11.18 0.79 31.84
N VAL A 183 12.22 1.29 32.51
CA VAL A 183 12.63 2.71 32.47
C VAL A 183 14.12 2.83 32.23
N GLY A 184 14.49 3.51 31.15
CA GLY A 184 15.86 3.94 30.89
C GLY A 184 16.10 5.35 31.41
N ILE A 185 16.73 5.53 32.58
CA ILE A 185 16.89 6.85 33.23
C ILE A 185 17.90 7.77 32.55
N GLY A 186 18.74 7.22 31.68
CA GLY A 186 19.79 7.92 30.95
C GLY A 186 21.14 7.92 31.66
N GLY A 187 22.21 8.10 30.88
CA GLY A 187 23.60 8.05 31.32
C GLY A 187 24.24 9.42 31.60
N ASP A 188 23.45 10.48 31.77
CA ASP A 188 23.98 11.79 32.14
C ASP A 188 24.33 11.86 33.64
N ARG A 189 25.27 12.74 34.00
CA ARG A 189 25.70 12.90 35.41
C ARG A 189 24.56 13.33 36.33
N ILE A 190 23.69 14.19 35.85
CA ILE A 190 22.55 14.73 36.58
C ILE A 190 21.30 14.24 35.85
N SER A 191 20.66 13.21 36.40
CA SER A 191 19.37 12.73 35.94
C SER A 191 18.27 13.25 36.88
N GLY A 192 17.07 13.44 36.35
CA GLY A 192 15.93 13.92 37.13
C GLY A 192 15.39 12.91 38.13
N MET A 193 15.49 11.61 37.82
CA MET A 193 15.09 10.53 38.71
C MET A 193 16.22 9.52 38.86
N SER A 194 16.38 9.03 40.08
CA SER A 194 17.34 8.00 40.48
C SER A 194 16.70 6.61 40.52
N PHE A 195 17.50 5.57 40.73
CA PHE A 195 16.98 4.23 41.01
C PHE A 195 16.14 4.20 42.29
N LYS A 196 16.52 4.96 43.32
CA LYS A 196 15.70 5.15 44.54
C LYS A 196 14.30 5.66 44.18
N ASP A 197 14.20 6.71 43.37
CA ASP A 197 12.90 7.31 43.03
C ASP A 197 12.03 6.32 42.23
N LEU A 198 12.64 5.48 41.38
CA LEU A 198 11.91 4.43 40.66
C LEU A 198 11.48 3.28 41.56
N LEU A 199 12.27 2.90 42.56
CA LEU A 199 11.86 1.95 43.61
C LEU A 199 10.66 2.51 44.39
N GLU A 200 10.63 3.80 44.72
CA GLU A 200 9.47 4.45 45.34
C GLU A 200 8.22 4.36 44.44
N VAL A 201 8.37 4.58 43.13
CA VAL A 201 7.25 4.48 42.18
C VAL A 201 6.63 3.09 42.15
N VAL A 202 7.44 2.03 42.09
CA VAL A 202 6.92 0.66 41.99
C VAL A 202 6.75 -0.02 43.34
N ARG A 203 7.00 0.65 44.48
CA ARG A 203 6.92 0.06 45.83
C ARG A 203 5.58 -0.63 46.06
N ASP A 204 4.49 0.05 45.73
CA ASP A 204 3.12 -0.40 46.00
C ASP A 204 2.40 -0.93 44.76
N ASP A 205 3.12 -1.16 43.65
CA ASP A 205 2.53 -1.75 42.44
C ASP A 205 2.35 -3.27 42.62
N GLU A 206 1.15 -3.73 42.95
CA GLU A 206 0.86 -5.15 43.19
C GLU A 206 1.28 -6.09 42.04
N ARG A 207 1.40 -5.57 40.80
CA ARG A 207 1.82 -6.34 39.63
C ARG A 207 3.33 -6.57 39.59
N THR A 208 4.12 -5.63 40.10
CA THR A 208 5.57 -5.80 40.17
C THR A 208 5.92 -6.74 41.31
N LYS A 209 6.41 -7.94 40.98
CA LYS A 209 6.88 -8.95 41.94
C LYS A 209 8.40 -8.93 42.13
N LEU A 210 9.15 -8.39 41.17
CA LEU A 210 10.62 -8.32 41.20
C LEU A 210 11.10 -7.03 40.51
N VAL A 211 12.18 -6.44 41.03
CA VAL A 211 12.85 -5.29 40.41
C VAL A 211 14.27 -5.67 39.99
N ILE A 212 14.64 -5.34 38.74
CA ILE A 212 16.00 -5.45 38.22
C ILE A 212 16.59 -4.06 38.05
N LEU A 213 17.74 -3.80 38.67
CA LEU A 213 18.50 -2.57 38.55
C LEU A 213 19.77 -2.82 37.71
N ASN A 214 19.87 -2.19 36.55
CA ASN A 214 21.07 -2.24 35.71
C ASN A 214 21.82 -0.90 35.74
N GLY A 215 22.81 -0.83 36.61
CA GLY A 215 23.68 0.33 36.83
C GLY A 215 24.95 0.32 35.98
N GLU A 216 25.75 1.36 36.17
CA GLU A 216 27.10 1.50 35.59
C GLU A 216 28.05 2.15 36.59
N VAL A 217 29.36 2.00 36.39
CA VAL A 217 30.37 2.73 37.18
C VAL A 217 30.19 4.25 37.06
N GLY A 218 30.49 5.00 38.12
CA GLY A 218 30.37 6.46 38.18
C GLY A 218 29.07 6.96 38.82
N GLY A 219 29.17 8.03 39.62
CA GLY A 219 28.09 8.53 40.47
C GLY A 219 27.69 7.57 41.59
N ASP A 220 26.65 7.91 42.35
CA ASP A 220 26.22 7.25 43.59
C ASP A 220 24.76 6.75 43.57
N TYR A 221 24.11 6.73 42.39
CA TYR A 221 22.71 6.33 42.24
C TYR A 221 22.42 4.91 42.74
N GLU A 222 23.38 4.01 42.55
CA GLU A 222 23.33 2.62 42.97
C GLU A 222 23.44 2.50 44.50
N GLU A 223 24.41 3.19 45.10
CA GLU A 223 24.60 3.24 46.55
C GLU A 223 23.39 3.88 47.26
N GLN A 224 22.80 4.93 46.68
CA GLN A 224 21.56 5.54 47.20
C GLN A 224 20.37 4.57 47.15
N ALA A 225 20.26 3.77 46.10
CA ALA A 225 19.22 2.75 46.00
C ALA A 225 19.42 1.64 47.04
N ALA A 226 20.66 1.16 47.21
CA ALA A 226 21.00 0.18 48.23
C ALA A 226 20.65 0.68 49.65
N LYS A 227 21.03 1.93 49.95
CA LYS A 227 20.70 2.60 51.22
C LYS A 227 19.19 2.67 51.44
N TYR A 228 18.42 3.08 50.43
CA TYR A 228 16.96 3.14 50.52
C TYR A 228 16.31 1.75 50.73
N ILE A 229 16.82 0.71 50.06
CA ILE A 229 16.35 -0.67 50.23
C ILE A 229 16.52 -1.11 51.68
N GLN A 230 17.71 -0.86 52.25
CA GLN A 230 18.04 -1.21 53.62
C GLN A 230 17.24 -0.40 54.65
N GLU A 231 17.21 0.93 54.52
CA GLU A 231 16.55 1.83 55.49
C GLU A 231 15.03 1.65 55.55
N THR A 232 14.41 1.26 54.43
CA THR A 232 12.94 1.16 54.36
C THR A 232 12.41 -0.27 54.39
N ASN A 233 13.30 -1.26 54.56
CA ASN A 233 12.98 -2.69 54.44
C ASN A 233 12.11 -2.94 53.21
N TYR A 234 12.66 -2.63 52.03
CA TYR A 234 11.88 -2.57 50.79
C TYR A 234 11.16 -3.90 50.53
N PRO A 235 9.84 -3.87 50.23
CA PRO A 235 8.98 -5.05 50.36
C PRO A 235 9.12 -6.05 49.19
N LYS A 236 9.87 -5.70 48.14
CA LYS A 236 9.99 -6.50 46.92
C LYS A 236 11.43 -6.92 46.72
N PRO A 237 11.68 -8.13 46.20
CA PRO A 237 13.02 -8.56 45.84
C PRO A 237 13.61 -7.61 44.80
N VAL A 238 14.90 -7.34 44.95
CA VAL A 238 15.69 -6.51 44.03
C VAL A 238 16.91 -7.30 43.61
N ILE A 239 17.23 -7.30 42.31
CA ILE A 239 18.45 -7.86 41.76
C ILE A 239 19.19 -6.74 41.02
N ALA A 240 20.49 -6.60 41.29
CA ALA A 240 21.32 -5.58 40.65
C ALA A 240 22.31 -6.19 39.66
N ARG A 241 22.67 -5.42 38.65
CA ARG A 241 23.81 -5.67 37.77
C ARG A 241 24.54 -4.35 37.55
N ILE A 242 25.86 -4.35 37.75
CA ILE A 242 26.71 -3.18 37.47
C ILE A 242 27.53 -3.45 36.21
N THR A 243 27.36 -2.61 35.20
CA THR A 243 28.13 -2.67 33.96
C THR A 243 29.44 -1.86 34.09
N GLY A 244 30.50 -2.28 33.40
CA GLY A 244 31.79 -1.58 33.39
C GLY A 244 32.95 -2.27 34.16
N ILE A 245 32.80 -3.53 34.56
CA ILE A 245 33.82 -4.31 35.31
C ILE A 245 35.21 -4.26 34.64
N GLY A 246 35.28 -4.40 33.31
CA GLY A 246 36.57 -4.37 32.60
C GLY A 246 37.18 -2.97 32.50
N ALA A 247 36.37 -1.93 32.59
CA ALA A 247 36.82 -0.57 32.30
C ALA A 247 37.78 -0.01 33.35
N GLN A 248 37.55 -0.34 34.62
CA GLN A 248 38.40 0.10 35.74
C GLN A 248 39.80 -0.52 35.74
N ASN A 249 39.96 -1.68 35.10
CA ASN A 249 41.23 -2.41 35.04
C ASN A 249 42.00 -2.14 33.73
N ILE A 250 41.32 -1.63 32.69
CA ILE A 250 41.88 -1.42 31.36
C ILE A 250 42.15 0.07 31.08
N PHE A 251 41.36 0.99 31.64
CA PHE A 251 41.49 2.43 31.36
C PHE A 251 42.00 3.22 32.59
N PRO A 252 42.85 4.25 32.40
CA PRO A 252 43.32 5.09 33.49
C PRO A 252 42.17 5.72 34.31
N ARG A 253 42.37 5.92 35.63
CA ARG A 253 41.38 6.61 36.47
C ARG A 253 41.06 8.00 35.90
N GLY A 254 39.79 8.39 35.95
CA GLY A 254 39.28 9.61 35.29
C GLY A 254 38.93 9.44 33.81
N SER A 255 39.17 8.25 33.22
CA SER A 255 38.72 7.96 31.85
C SER A 255 37.20 8.03 31.73
N ARG A 256 36.74 8.66 30.65
CA ARG A 256 35.33 8.74 30.30
C ARG A 256 34.94 7.50 29.49
N MET A 257 33.99 6.72 30.02
CA MET A 257 33.31 5.67 29.28
C MET A 257 32.22 6.27 28.34
N GLY A 258 31.58 5.45 27.50
CA GLY A 258 30.64 5.91 26.47
C GLY A 258 29.56 6.89 26.98
N HIS A 259 29.03 6.68 28.19
CA HIS A 259 28.08 7.60 28.84
C HIS A 259 28.78 8.74 29.61
N ALA A 260 28.18 9.95 29.60
CA ALA A 260 28.76 11.14 30.21
C ALA A 260 28.90 11.07 31.76
N GLY A 261 28.09 10.22 32.40
CA GLY A 261 28.06 9.95 33.84
C GLY A 261 29.09 8.94 34.32
N ALA A 262 29.62 8.11 33.42
CA ALA A 262 30.47 6.98 33.76
C ALA A 262 31.93 7.38 33.98
N ILE A 263 32.17 8.12 35.07
CA ILE A 263 33.48 8.58 35.51
C ILE A 263 33.68 8.17 36.97
N ILE A 264 34.75 7.41 37.20
CA ILE A 264 35.16 6.96 38.54
C ILE A 264 35.82 8.14 39.27
N GLY A 265 35.32 8.45 40.46
CA GLY A 265 35.82 9.56 41.28
C GLY A 265 37.14 9.24 41.99
N GLU A 266 37.65 10.19 42.77
CA GLU A 266 38.77 9.91 43.67
C GLU A 266 38.35 8.95 44.81
N GLY A 267 39.28 8.08 45.24
CA GLY A 267 39.00 7.08 46.27
C GLY A 267 38.11 5.93 45.78
N ASN A 268 37.19 5.47 46.64
CA ASN A 268 36.26 4.37 46.34
C ASN A 268 34.90 4.87 45.79
N TYR A 269 34.78 6.15 45.45
CA TYR A 269 33.50 6.75 45.06
C TYR A 269 33.08 6.34 43.64
N GLY A 270 31.92 5.68 43.54
CA GLY A 270 31.34 5.27 42.26
C GLY A 270 32.10 4.17 41.53
N THR A 271 32.98 3.44 42.23
CA THR A 271 33.67 2.25 41.69
C THR A 271 32.71 1.07 41.55
N TYR A 272 33.08 0.07 40.76
CA TYR A 272 32.31 -1.18 40.69
C TYR A 272 32.24 -1.81 42.09
N GLU A 273 33.38 -1.91 42.78
CA GLU A 273 33.50 -2.54 44.10
C GLU A 273 32.63 -1.87 45.15
N SER A 274 32.60 -0.52 45.19
CA SER A 274 31.76 0.23 46.12
C SER A 274 30.28 -0.06 45.90
N LYS A 275 29.84 -0.10 44.64
CA LYS A 275 28.45 -0.36 44.27
C LYS A 275 28.02 -1.78 44.59
N VAL A 276 28.88 -2.76 44.30
CA VAL A 276 28.63 -4.16 44.66
C VAL A 276 28.54 -4.30 46.18
N ALA A 277 29.50 -3.76 46.92
CA ALA A 277 29.52 -3.84 48.38
C ALA A 277 28.27 -3.18 49.01
N ALA A 278 27.81 -2.05 48.46
CA ALA A 278 26.60 -1.38 48.92
C ALA A 278 25.35 -2.26 48.72
N PHE A 279 25.19 -2.86 47.54
CA PHE A 279 24.06 -3.74 47.26
C PHE A 279 24.11 -5.03 48.09
N GLU A 280 25.28 -5.66 48.21
CA GLU A 280 25.45 -6.86 49.05
C GLU A 280 25.11 -6.56 50.53
N ALA A 281 25.54 -5.40 51.05
CA ALA A 281 25.20 -4.97 52.42
C ALA A 281 23.70 -4.69 52.60
N ALA A 282 22.98 -4.36 51.53
CA ALA A 282 21.53 -4.20 51.52
C ALA A 282 20.76 -5.51 51.27
N GLY A 283 21.46 -6.65 51.13
CA GLY A 283 20.85 -7.95 50.84
C GLY A 283 20.36 -8.11 49.40
N VAL A 284 20.91 -7.33 48.47
CA VAL A 284 20.58 -7.38 47.04
C VAL A 284 21.56 -8.29 46.32
N ASP A 285 21.06 -9.29 45.60
CA ASP A 285 21.88 -10.14 44.74
C ASP A 285 22.48 -9.32 43.59
N VAL A 286 23.80 -9.38 43.42
CA VAL A 286 24.52 -8.64 42.36
C VAL A 286 25.04 -9.60 41.29
N ALA A 287 24.38 -9.58 40.14
CA ALA A 287 24.75 -10.39 38.99
C ALA A 287 25.99 -9.82 38.27
N LYS A 288 26.97 -10.70 38.04
CA LYS A 288 28.23 -10.36 37.34
C LYS A 288 28.11 -10.49 35.82
N THR A 289 27.26 -11.39 35.36
CA THR A 289 27.04 -11.68 33.94
C THR A 289 25.56 -11.73 33.61
N SER A 290 25.25 -11.78 32.32
CA SER A 290 23.90 -11.94 31.81
C SER A 290 23.28 -13.29 32.25
N ALA A 291 24.02 -14.40 32.15
CA ALA A 291 23.58 -15.71 32.65
C ALA A 291 23.42 -15.76 34.18
N ASP A 292 24.27 -15.03 34.90
CA ASP A 292 24.17 -14.89 36.37
C ASP A 292 22.91 -14.11 36.76
N LEU A 293 22.56 -13.07 35.99
CA LEU A 293 21.31 -12.32 36.19
C LEU A 293 20.09 -13.22 36.05
N VAL A 294 20.05 -14.05 35.00
CA VAL A 294 18.99 -15.06 34.82
C VAL A 294 18.92 -15.99 36.03
N SER A 295 20.07 -16.49 36.49
CA SER A 295 20.14 -17.43 37.63
C SER A 295 19.63 -16.78 38.92
N CYS A 296 19.95 -15.51 39.16
CA CYS A 296 19.41 -14.74 40.29
C CYS A 296 17.90 -14.55 40.19
N VAL A 297 17.39 -14.24 38.99
CA VAL A 297 15.95 -14.07 38.76
C VAL A 297 15.21 -15.39 39.01
N GLU A 298 15.75 -16.52 38.53
CA GLU A 298 15.14 -17.85 38.68
C GLU A 298 14.98 -18.29 40.14
N LYS A 299 15.92 -17.88 41.03
CA LYS A 299 15.81 -18.15 42.48
C LYS A 299 14.58 -17.48 43.12
N VAL A 300 14.16 -16.33 42.59
CA VAL A 300 13.04 -15.55 43.11
C VAL A 300 11.75 -15.88 42.38
N LEU A 301 11.82 -15.98 41.06
CA LEU A 301 10.74 -16.30 40.14
C LEU A 301 11.15 -17.55 39.36
N PRO A 302 10.75 -18.75 39.83
CA PRO A 302 11.08 -19.99 39.14
C PRO A 302 10.53 -20.00 37.72
N LYS A 303 11.30 -20.58 36.80
CA LYS A 303 10.90 -20.74 35.41
C LYS A 303 9.49 -21.33 35.30
N HIS A 304 8.67 -20.75 34.43
CA HIS A 304 7.33 -21.27 34.14
C HIS A 304 7.41 -22.73 33.69
N SER A 305 6.66 -23.61 34.37
CA SER A 305 6.68 -25.07 34.20
C SER A 305 5.77 -25.58 33.08
N GLN A 306 4.99 -24.70 32.45
CA GLN A 306 4.15 -25.00 31.31
C GLN A 306 4.90 -24.70 30.01
N ASP A 307 4.71 -25.55 28.99
CA ASP A 307 5.16 -25.27 27.62
C ASP A 307 4.76 -23.83 27.27
N LEU A 308 5.73 -22.98 26.89
CA LEU A 308 5.50 -21.57 26.57
C LEU A 308 4.35 -21.39 25.56
N GLU A 309 4.10 -22.39 24.71
CA GLU A 309 3.00 -22.42 23.75
C GLU A 309 1.60 -22.44 24.41
N SER A 310 1.45 -23.08 25.58
CA SER A 310 0.16 -23.25 26.26
C SER A 310 -0.27 -22.03 27.07
N THR A 311 0.66 -21.32 27.72
CA THR A 311 0.37 -20.08 28.46
C THR A 311 0.07 -18.90 27.54
N ILE A 312 0.57 -18.93 26.30
CA ILE A 312 0.26 -17.98 25.24
C ILE A 312 -1.18 -18.16 24.69
N ALA A 313 -1.77 -19.36 24.86
CA ALA A 313 -2.98 -19.74 24.14
C ALA A 313 -4.31 -19.37 24.84
N GLU A 314 -4.34 -19.17 26.16
CA GLU A 314 -5.63 -19.12 26.88
C GLU A 314 -6.04 -17.77 27.48
N ASP A 315 -5.17 -16.75 27.61
CA ASP A 315 -5.62 -15.41 28.10
C ASP A 315 -4.81 -14.21 27.59
N PHE A 316 -3.95 -14.38 26.59
CA PHE A 316 -3.14 -13.28 26.06
C PHE A 316 -3.18 -13.26 24.53
N GLU A 317 -3.87 -12.27 23.95
CA GLU A 317 -3.54 -11.84 22.60
C GLU A 317 -2.04 -11.51 22.61
N LEU A 318 -1.23 -12.32 21.93
CA LEU A 318 0.12 -11.97 21.51
C LEU A 318 0.03 -10.66 20.74
N VAL A 319 0.16 -9.55 21.45
CA VAL A 319 0.32 -8.22 20.88
C VAL A 319 1.75 -8.15 20.35
N SER A 320 1.96 -8.84 19.23
CA SER A 320 3.00 -8.46 18.28
C SER A 320 2.83 -6.98 17.98
N ILE A 321 3.94 -6.28 18.01
CA ILE A 321 3.94 -4.87 17.75
C ILE A 321 3.51 -4.62 16.33
N SER A 322 2.71 -3.58 16.28
CA SER A 322 1.45 -3.57 15.58
C SER A 322 1.62 -3.73 14.08
N LYS A 323 0.65 -4.45 13.52
CA LYS A 323 0.12 -4.19 12.18
C LYS A 323 0.29 -2.72 11.76
N GLN A 324 0.02 -1.73 12.61
CA GLN A 324 0.15 -0.30 12.26
C GLN A 324 1.56 0.16 11.88
N LYS A 325 2.64 -0.30 12.53
CA LYS A 325 4.02 0.08 12.14
C LYS A 325 4.46 -0.57 10.84
N LEU A 326 4.15 -1.86 10.69
CA LEU A 326 4.37 -2.56 9.43
C LEU A 326 3.52 -1.92 8.34
N GLU A 327 2.26 -1.57 8.61
CA GLU A 327 1.35 -0.83 7.71
C GLU A 327 1.88 0.58 7.40
N ARG A 328 2.63 1.22 8.31
CA ARG A 328 3.16 2.57 8.11
C ARG A 328 4.50 2.60 7.36
N LEU A 329 5.38 1.63 7.57
CA LEU A 329 6.53 1.38 6.70
C LEU A 329 6.08 0.83 5.32
N LYS A 330 5.05 -0.03 5.28
CA LYS A 330 4.25 -0.36 4.08
C LYS A 330 3.36 0.78 3.59
N SER A 331 3.34 1.95 4.24
CA SER A 331 2.67 3.16 3.74
C SER A 331 3.67 4.15 3.13
N GLN A 332 4.98 3.96 3.39
CA GLN A 332 6.07 4.66 2.71
C GLN A 332 6.61 3.88 1.51
N VAL A 333 6.61 2.54 1.59
CA VAL A 333 6.47 1.69 0.41
C VAL A 333 5.00 1.30 0.36
N ARG A 334 4.11 2.21 -0.09
CA ARG A 334 2.70 1.87 -0.25
C ARG A 334 2.62 0.53 -0.95
N ALA A 335 1.98 -0.46 -0.33
CA ALA A 335 1.28 -1.45 -1.13
C ALA A 335 0.36 -0.60 -2.02
N VAL A 336 0.74 -0.36 -3.28
CA VAL A 336 -0.07 0.51 -4.12
C VAL A 336 -1.31 -0.28 -4.46
N ARG A 337 -2.32 -0.11 -3.61
CA ARG A 337 -3.67 -0.59 -3.85
C ARG A 337 -4.22 0.34 -4.90
N ILE A 338 -4.29 -0.15 -6.13
CA ILE A 338 -5.02 0.53 -7.17
C ILE A 338 -6.48 0.52 -6.74
N ARG A 339 -6.99 1.70 -6.41
CA ARG A 339 -8.41 1.91 -6.11
C ARG A 339 -9.07 2.28 -7.42
N THR A 340 -10.25 1.73 -7.63
CA THR A 340 -11.11 2.18 -8.72
C THR A 340 -12.51 2.42 -8.20
N GLN A 341 -13.15 3.44 -8.76
CA GLN A 341 -14.57 3.68 -8.60
C GLN A 341 -15.37 3.23 -9.83
N LEU A 342 -14.68 2.77 -10.90
CA LEU A 342 -15.31 2.37 -12.16
C LEU A 342 -15.87 0.96 -12.10
N THR A 343 -15.03 -0.04 -11.86
CA THR A 343 -15.44 -1.43 -12.08
C THR A 343 -15.22 -2.29 -10.84
N HIS A 344 -16.23 -3.09 -10.53
CA HIS A 344 -16.17 -4.12 -9.49
C HIS A 344 -16.78 -5.41 -10.04
N ILE A 345 -16.23 -6.57 -9.67
CA ILE A 345 -16.81 -7.87 -10.04
C ILE A 345 -17.37 -8.52 -8.77
N ILE A 346 -18.69 -8.70 -8.72
CA ILE A 346 -19.41 -9.30 -7.59
C ILE A 346 -19.85 -10.69 -8.03
N GLU A 347 -19.32 -11.74 -7.40
CA GLU A 347 -19.67 -13.15 -7.70
C GLU A 347 -19.59 -13.50 -9.19
N GLY A 348 -18.55 -13.02 -9.87
CA GLY A 348 -18.37 -13.25 -11.31
C GLY A 348 -19.22 -12.35 -12.21
N MET A 349 -19.95 -11.37 -11.68
CA MET A 349 -20.72 -10.38 -12.43
C MET A 349 -20.00 -9.02 -12.45
N PRO A 350 -19.57 -8.51 -13.62
CA PRO A 350 -18.97 -7.19 -13.72
C PRO A 350 -20.03 -6.10 -13.52
N HIS A 351 -19.70 -5.10 -12.72
CA HIS A 351 -20.48 -3.90 -12.48
C HIS A 351 -19.63 -2.68 -12.84
N PHE A 352 -20.23 -1.72 -13.54
CA PHE A 352 -19.65 -0.42 -13.83
C PHE A 352 -20.44 0.65 -13.08
N ARG A 353 -19.74 1.45 -12.26
CA ARG A 353 -20.32 2.45 -11.33
C ARG A 353 -21.46 1.90 -10.46
N GLY A 354 -21.41 0.61 -10.13
CA GLY A 354 -22.42 -0.07 -9.32
C GLY A 354 -23.57 -0.70 -10.10
N TYR A 355 -23.68 -0.46 -11.41
CA TYR A 355 -24.69 -1.11 -12.26
C TYR A 355 -24.11 -2.36 -12.94
N PRO A 356 -24.88 -3.47 -13.03
CA PRO A 356 -24.43 -4.65 -13.76
C PRO A 356 -24.11 -4.30 -15.22
N LEU A 357 -22.91 -4.65 -15.68
CA LEU A 357 -22.46 -4.35 -17.04
C LEU A 357 -23.40 -4.97 -18.10
N PRO A 358 -23.91 -6.21 -17.94
CA PRO A 358 -24.94 -6.76 -18.84
C PRO A 358 -26.21 -5.91 -18.98
N GLN A 359 -26.62 -5.21 -17.92
CA GLN A 359 -27.78 -4.32 -17.98
C GLN A 359 -27.43 -3.06 -18.78
N LEU A 360 -26.29 -2.44 -18.49
CA LEU A 360 -25.80 -1.27 -19.22
C LEU A 360 -25.59 -1.54 -20.71
N MET A 361 -25.18 -2.76 -21.08
CA MET A 361 -25.04 -3.17 -22.49
C MET A 361 -26.36 -3.05 -23.27
N ARG A 362 -27.51 -3.01 -22.60
CA ARG A 362 -28.83 -2.85 -23.22
C ARG A 362 -29.35 -1.40 -23.18
N THR A 363 -28.88 -0.58 -22.26
CA THR A 363 -29.52 0.72 -21.96
C THR A 363 -28.60 1.94 -22.03
N ALA A 364 -27.30 1.78 -21.82
CA ALA A 364 -26.36 2.90 -21.76
C ALA A 364 -25.85 3.28 -23.16
N SER A 365 -25.76 4.57 -23.43
CA SER A 365 -25.11 5.14 -24.62
C SER A 365 -23.59 5.23 -24.45
N VAL A 366 -22.83 5.28 -25.54
CA VAL A 366 -21.37 5.44 -25.48
C VAL A 366 -20.97 6.75 -24.79
N PRO A 367 -21.59 7.92 -25.08
CA PRO A 367 -21.31 9.15 -24.36
C PRO A 367 -21.52 9.00 -22.85
N ARG A 368 -22.60 8.35 -22.41
CA ARG A 368 -22.84 8.12 -20.99
C ARG A 368 -21.70 7.35 -20.33
N MET A 369 -21.24 6.27 -20.97
CA MET A 369 -20.14 5.46 -20.44
C MET A 369 -18.83 6.26 -20.34
N ILE A 370 -18.54 7.11 -21.33
CA ILE A 370 -17.35 7.96 -21.31
C ILE A 370 -17.48 9.02 -20.19
N PHE A 371 -18.65 9.64 -20.04
CA PHE A 371 -18.91 10.65 -19.02
C PHE A 371 -18.67 10.07 -17.63
N GLU A 372 -19.38 8.98 -17.31
CA GLU A 372 -19.26 8.29 -16.02
C GLU A 372 -17.84 7.77 -15.79
N ALA A 373 -17.14 7.34 -16.85
CA ALA A 373 -15.75 6.91 -16.76
C ALA A 373 -14.82 8.04 -16.34
N LEU A 374 -15.00 9.24 -16.89
CA LEU A 374 -14.09 10.38 -16.68
C LEU A 374 -14.44 11.18 -15.42
N THR A 375 -15.70 11.55 -15.23
CA THR A 375 -16.16 12.46 -14.16
C THR A 375 -16.53 11.74 -12.86
N LYS A 376 -16.86 10.44 -12.96
CA LYS A 376 -17.44 9.63 -11.88
C LYS A 376 -18.81 10.12 -11.40
N GLU A 377 -19.45 11.02 -12.12
CA GLU A 377 -20.81 11.47 -11.81
C GLU A 377 -21.84 10.55 -12.49
N ASP A 378 -22.98 10.32 -11.84
CA ASP A 378 -24.14 9.61 -12.41
C ASP A 378 -25.32 10.60 -12.47
N ASP A 379 -25.58 11.14 -13.66
CA ASP A 379 -26.58 12.20 -13.88
C ASP A 379 -27.51 11.91 -15.07
N GLY A 380 -27.59 10.63 -15.48
CA GLY A 380 -28.50 10.19 -16.54
C GLY A 380 -28.18 10.70 -17.95
N ASP A 381 -29.18 10.65 -18.83
CA ASP A 381 -28.98 10.80 -20.28
C ASP A 381 -28.80 12.26 -20.75
N GLU A 382 -29.10 13.26 -19.92
CA GLU A 382 -28.99 14.68 -20.28
C GLU A 382 -27.52 15.14 -20.30
N LYS A 383 -26.74 14.82 -19.26
CA LYS A 383 -25.28 15.07 -19.27
C LYS A 383 -24.56 14.22 -20.32
N ALA A 384 -25.07 13.03 -20.64
CA ALA A 384 -24.53 12.20 -21.72
C ALA A 384 -24.65 12.88 -23.11
N LYS A 385 -25.76 13.57 -23.38
CA LYS A 385 -25.92 14.38 -24.60
C LYS A 385 -24.94 15.54 -24.63
N GLN A 386 -24.78 16.24 -23.51
CA GLN A 386 -23.80 17.33 -23.40
C GLN A 386 -22.37 16.82 -23.65
N LEU A 387 -22.01 15.64 -23.13
CA LEU A 387 -20.71 15.04 -23.41
C LEU A 387 -20.52 14.73 -24.90
N ALA A 388 -21.55 14.24 -25.60
CA ALA A 388 -21.43 13.98 -27.03
C ALA A 388 -21.05 15.25 -27.80
N GLU A 389 -21.70 16.37 -27.49
CA GLU A 389 -21.36 17.69 -28.04
C GLU A 389 -19.93 18.12 -27.65
N ASP A 390 -19.53 17.86 -26.40
CA ASP A 390 -18.20 18.20 -25.88
C ASP A 390 -17.09 17.39 -26.57
N LEU A 391 -17.33 16.11 -26.89
CA LEU A 391 -16.41 15.27 -27.65
C LEU A 391 -16.27 15.75 -29.09
N VAL A 392 -17.38 16.12 -29.75
CA VAL A 392 -17.37 16.71 -31.09
C VAL A 392 -16.62 18.05 -31.07
N LEU A 393 -16.88 18.88 -30.08
CA LEU A 393 -16.21 20.16 -29.90
C LEU A 393 -14.70 19.97 -29.69
N CYS A 394 -14.28 19.04 -28.83
CA CYS A 394 -12.87 18.67 -28.64
C CYS A 394 -12.24 18.21 -29.96
N ALA A 395 -12.87 17.27 -30.68
CA ALA A 395 -12.31 16.73 -31.91
C ALA A 395 -12.19 17.78 -33.04
N THR A 396 -13.13 18.72 -33.11
CA THR A 396 -13.13 19.78 -34.14
C THR A 396 -12.19 20.95 -33.82
N THR A 397 -12.03 21.30 -32.53
CA THR A 397 -11.15 22.40 -32.09
C THR A 397 -9.71 21.96 -31.83
N ASN A 398 -9.51 20.67 -31.51
CA ASN A 398 -8.23 20.04 -31.27
C ASN A 398 -8.12 18.76 -32.11
N PRO A 399 -8.06 18.87 -33.45
CA PRO A 399 -7.93 17.73 -34.32
C PRO A 399 -6.61 17.00 -34.08
N THR A 400 -6.61 15.69 -34.31
CA THR A 400 -5.41 14.84 -34.24
C THR A 400 -4.34 15.38 -35.19
N ASP A 401 -3.10 15.50 -34.70
CA ASP A 401 -2.00 16.04 -35.49
C ASP A 401 -1.70 15.15 -36.70
N GLU A 402 -1.50 15.77 -37.86
CA GLU A 402 -1.09 15.05 -39.08
C GLU A 402 0.18 14.22 -38.84
N ALA A 403 1.14 14.75 -38.07
CA ALA A 403 2.35 14.02 -37.68
C ALA A 403 2.05 12.78 -36.83
N ALA A 404 1.03 12.83 -35.96
CA ALA A 404 0.59 11.69 -35.17
C ALA A 404 -0.06 10.61 -36.05
N LEU A 405 -0.93 11.02 -36.98
CA LEU A 405 -1.57 10.13 -37.95
C LEU A 405 -0.51 9.43 -38.82
N GLN A 406 0.44 10.19 -39.37
CA GLN A 406 1.52 9.65 -40.20
C GLN A 406 2.43 8.70 -39.43
N ALA A 407 2.79 9.03 -38.18
CA ALA A 407 3.61 8.15 -37.34
C ALA A 407 2.91 6.81 -37.06
N ALA A 408 1.61 6.82 -36.78
CA ALA A 408 0.82 5.62 -36.56
C ALA A 408 0.72 4.76 -37.83
N VAL A 409 0.38 5.36 -38.97
CA VAL A 409 0.31 4.66 -40.26
C VAL A 409 1.66 4.07 -40.65
N ALA A 410 2.74 4.85 -40.55
CA ALA A 410 4.08 4.38 -40.87
C ALA A 410 4.52 3.23 -39.95
N SER A 411 4.21 3.30 -38.65
CA SER A 411 4.50 2.22 -37.70
C SER A 411 3.76 0.93 -38.07
N PHE A 412 2.47 1.03 -38.41
CA PHE A 412 1.66 -0.11 -38.80
C PHE A 412 2.12 -0.74 -40.13
N GLN A 413 2.35 0.09 -41.16
CA GLN A 413 2.88 -0.36 -42.45
C GLN A 413 4.30 -0.95 -42.33
N GLY A 414 5.08 -0.50 -41.35
CA GLY A 414 6.37 -1.07 -40.97
C GLY A 414 6.28 -2.42 -40.24
N GLY A 415 5.08 -2.99 -40.08
CA GLY A 415 4.85 -4.31 -39.47
C GLY A 415 4.58 -4.28 -37.96
N SER A 416 4.43 -3.09 -37.36
CA SER A 416 4.04 -3.02 -35.94
C SER A 416 2.56 -3.39 -35.79
N PRO A 417 2.17 -4.08 -34.71
CA PRO A 417 0.75 -4.34 -34.46
C PRO A 417 0.00 -3.05 -34.13
N MET A 418 -1.31 -3.03 -34.37
CA MET A 418 -2.15 -1.83 -34.24
C MET A 418 -2.00 -1.09 -32.90
N ASN A 419 -1.90 -1.82 -31.78
CA ASN A 419 -1.70 -1.22 -30.46
C ASN A 419 -0.37 -0.43 -30.35
N ALA A 420 0.72 -0.93 -30.96
CA ALA A 420 1.99 -0.22 -30.98
C ALA A 420 1.96 1.00 -31.92
N ALA A 421 1.28 0.86 -33.06
CA ALA A 421 1.10 1.95 -34.03
C ALA A 421 0.30 3.13 -33.44
N ILE A 422 -0.81 2.84 -32.75
CA ILE A 422 -1.60 3.88 -32.05
C ILE A 422 -0.73 4.61 -31.01
N SER A 423 0.04 3.86 -30.21
CA SER A 423 0.95 4.45 -29.22
C SER A 423 2.04 5.31 -29.86
N ALA A 424 2.58 4.91 -31.01
CA ALA A 424 3.54 5.72 -31.77
C ALA A 424 2.91 7.05 -32.20
N GLY A 425 1.68 7.03 -32.70
CA GLY A 425 0.93 8.25 -33.04
C GLY A 425 0.70 9.16 -31.84
N LEU A 426 0.21 8.62 -30.72
CA LEU A 426 -0.02 9.39 -29.49
C LEU A 426 1.26 10.08 -28.99
N LEU A 427 2.41 9.39 -29.07
CA LEU A 427 3.70 9.91 -28.61
C LEU A 427 4.34 10.90 -29.61
N ALA A 428 4.05 10.77 -30.91
CA ALA A 428 4.55 11.67 -31.94
C ALA A 428 3.78 13.01 -32.01
N GLY A 429 2.50 13.02 -31.64
CA GLY A 429 1.68 14.24 -31.62
C GLY A 429 2.13 15.27 -30.58
N ALA A 430 1.74 16.53 -30.77
CA ALA A 430 1.92 17.58 -29.76
C ALA A 430 1.16 17.22 -28.48
N SER A 431 1.54 17.79 -27.33
CA SER A 431 0.79 17.53 -26.10
C SER A 431 -0.62 18.11 -26.22
N ALA A 432 -1.66 17.39 -25.78
CA ALA A 432 -3.03 17.90 -25.77
C ALA A 432 -3.14 19.18 -24.91
N SER A 433 -2.28 19.33 -23.89
CA SER A 433 -2.14 20.55 -23.06
C SER A 433 -1.54 21.76 -23.77
N GLN A 434 -1.04 21.62 -25.01
CA GLN A 434 -0.46 22.72 -25.80
C GLN A 434 -1.43 23.29 -26.83
N LYS A 435 -2.61 22.69 -27.02
CA LYS A 435 -3.63 23.17 -27.94
C LYS A 435 -4.78 23.82 -27.17
N PRO A 436 -5.28 24.98 -27.63
CA PRO A 436 -6.34 25.69 -26.93
C PRO A 436 -7.60 24.83 -26.86
N VAL A 437 -8.12 24.63 -25.65
CA VAL A 437 -9.41 23.98 -25.44
C VAL A 437 -10.47 25.07 -25.22
N PRO A 438 -11.68 24.94 -25.78
CA PRO A 438 -12.74 25.92 -25.57
C PRO A 438 -13.01 26.25 -24.11
N ALA A 439 -13.15 27.54 -23.79
CA ALA A 439 -13.40 28.03 -22.43
C ALA A 439 -14.63 27.38 -21.77
N SER A 440 -15.65 27.06 -22.57
CA SER A 440 -16.86 26.38 -22.11
C SER A 440 -16.60 24.99 -21.52
N LEU A 441 -15.53 24.30 -21.92
CA LEU A 441 -15.15 23.00 -21.35
C LEU A 441 -14.47 23.17 -19.99
N HIS A 442 -13.73 24.26 -19.77
CA HIS A 442 -13.12 24.56 -18.47
C HIS A 442 -14.13 24.96 -17.40
N GLU A 443 -15.33 25.36 -17.79
CA GLU A 443 -16.46 25.58 -16.86
C GLU A 443 -17.10 24.26 -16.38
N ARG A 444 -16.97 23.18 -17.17
CA ARG A 444 -17.62 21.88 -16.90
C ARG A 444 -16.67 20.81 -16.39
N TYR A 445 -15.41 20.84 -16.82
CA TYR A 445 -14.42 19.80 -16.53
C TYR A 445 -13.15 20.41 -15.95
N THR A 446 -12.49 19.67 -15.08
CA THR A 446 -11.15 20.00 -14.62
C THR A 446 -10.17 19.98 -15.80
N PRO A 447 -8.99 20.63 -15.69
CA PRO A 447 -8.00 20.62 -16.77
C PRO A 447 -7.56 19.22 -17.20
N VAL A 448 -7.47 18.27 -16.27
CA VAL A 448 -7.02 16.90 -16.57
C VAL A 448 -8.13 16.04 -17.18
N GLU A 449 -9.40 16.26 -16.77
CA GLU A 449 -10.56 15.65 -17.44
C GLU A 449 -10.72 16.18 -18.86
N THR A 450 -10.46 17.48 -19.05
CA THR A 450 -10.43 18.11 -20.37
C THR A 450 -9.36 17.49 -21.28
N GLU A 451 -8.16 17.24 -20.75
CA GLU A 451 -7.11 16.50 -21.47
C GLU A 451 -7.56 15.07 -21.83
N ALA A 452 -8.21 14.37 -20.90
CA ALA A 452 -8.74 13.03 -21.13
C ALA A 452 -9.81 13.02 -22.25
N LEU A 453 -10.73 13.98 -22.23
CA LEU A 453 -11.75 14.16 -23.26
C LEU A 453 -11.14 14.36 -24.65
N ALA A 454 -10.07 15.15 -24.75
CA ALA A 454 -9.38 15.39 -26.01
C ALA A 454 -8.63 14.15 -26.54
N LEU A 455 -8.15 13.27 -25.65
CA LEU A 455 -7.41 12.06 -26.05
C LEU A 455 -8.30 10.97 -26.63
N PHE A 456 -9.58 10.91 -26.25
CA PHE A 456 -10.48 9.86 -26.74
C PHE A 456 -10.73 9.94 -28.27
N PRO A 457 -11.14 11.09 -28.85
CA PRO A 457 -11.26 11.23 -30.30
C PRO A 457 -9.95 10.96 -31.04
N GLN A 458 -8.81 11.33 -30.46
CA GLN A 458 -7.50 11.09 -31.07
C GLN A 458 -7.21 9.61 -31.27
N VAL A 459 -7.56 8.75 -30.30
CA VAL A 459 -7.39 7.30 -30.47
C VAL A 459 -8.27 6.76 -31.59
N VAL A 460 -9.50 7.25 -31.72
CA VAL A 460 -10.42 6.83 -32.79
C VAL A 460 -9.92 7.30 -34.16
N ASP A 461 -9.39 8.53 -34.25
CA ASP A 461 -8.77 9.05 -35.48
C ASP A 461 -7.53 8.24 -35.88
N LEU A 462 -6.68 7.88 -34.92
CA LEU A 462 -5.49 7.05 -35.16
C LEU A 462 -5.87 5.65 -35.66
N VAL A 463 -6.92 5.05 -35.08
CA VAL A 463 -7.48 3.77 -35.57
C VAL A 463 -7.97 3.92 -37.01
N ALA A 464 -8.75 4.96 -37.30
CA ALA A 464 -9.26 5.18 -38.65
C ALA A 464 -8.12 5.31 -39.66
N ALA A 465 -7.10 6.11 -39.35
CA ALA A 465 -5.94 6.31 -40.21
C ALA A 465 -5.17 5.00 -40.47
N ILE A 466 -4.93 4.20 -39.43
CA ILE A 466 -4.27 2.88 -39.56
C ILE A 466 -5.06 1.96 -40.50
N LEU A 467 -6.39 1.97 -40.42
CA LEU A 467 -7.28 1.15 -41.24
C LEU A 467 -7.52 1.74 -42.64
N GLY A 468 -6.97 2.92 -42.96
CA GLY A 468 -7.23 3.62 -44.22
C GLY A 468 -8.63 4.25 -44.32
N ASN A 469 -9.31 4.39 -43.18
CA ASN A 469 -10.64 4.99 -43.04
C ASN A 469 -10.54 6.47 -42.61
N ARG A 470 -11.70 7.11 -42.46
CA ARG A 470 -11.82 8.48 -41.93
C ARG A 470 -12.80 8.51 -40.77
N THR A 471 -12.58 9.43 -39.85
CA THR A 471 -13.56 9.80 -38.83
C THR A 471 -14.42 10.97 -39.30
N SER A 472 -15.59 11.10 -38.68
CA SER A 472 -16.45 12.27 -38.83
C SER A 472 -16.99 12.63 -37.45
N TRP A 473 -16.58 13.79 -36.96
CA TRP A 473 -17.04 14.34 -35.70
C TRP A 473 -18.01 15.47 -36.01
N SER A 474 -19.30 15.23 -35.80
CA SER A 474 -20.36 16.21 -36.03
C SER A 474 -21.54 15.94 -35.10
N ASN A 475 -22.30 16.98 -34.76
CA ASN A 475 -23.51 16.84 -33.95
C ASN A 475 -24.67 16.15 -34.71
N GLU A 476 -24.51 15.89 -36.01
CA GLU A 476 -25.50 15.17 -36.84
C GLU A 476 -25.33 13.65 -36.77
N GLN A 477 -24.25 13.16 -36.16
CA GLN A 477 -23.94 11.74 -36.03
C GLN A 477 -23.74 11.37 -34.56
N SER A 478 -24.14 10.15 -34.20
CA SER A 478 -23.88 9.64 -32.86
C SER A 478 -22.41 9.23 -32.71
N ILE A 479 -21.91 9.16 -31.47
CA ILE A 479 -20.53 8.73 -31.21
C ILE A 479 -20.33 7.26 -31.64
N GLU A 480 -21.35 6.42 -31.50
CA GLU A 480 -21.38 5.05 -32.01
C GLU A 480 -21.18 5.00 -33.54
N GLU A 481 -21.84 5.89 -34.28
CA GLU A 481 -21.69 6.00 -35.73
C GLU A 481 -20.29 6.46 -36.13
N SER A 482 -19.72 7.45 -35.43
CA SER A 482 -18.34 7.90 -35.65
C SER A 482 -17.34 6.76 -35.42
N ILE A 483 -17.53 5.97 -34.37
CA ILE A 483 -16.68 4.79 -34.07
C ILE A 483 -16.85 3.72 -35.16
N PHE A 484 -18.07 3.40 -35.57
CA PHE A 484 -18.30 2.42 -36.62
C PHE A 484 -17.68 2.84 -37.95
N LEU A 485 -17.79 4.12 -38.30
CA LEU A 485 -17.19 4.69 -39.50
C LEU A 485 -15.66 4.57 -39.46
N ALA A 486 -15.03 4.85 -38.30
CA ALA A 486 -13.60 4.66 -38.10
C ALA A 486 -13.16 3.20 -38.33
N LEU A 487 -13.97 2.25 -37.87
CA LEU A 487 -13.66 0.82 -37.93
C LEU A 487 -13.92 0.20 -39.31
N SER A 488 -14.94 0.67 -40.03
CA SER A 488 -15.47 0.01 -41.24
C SER A 488 -15.35 0.82 -42.53
N GLY A 489 -15.13 2.13 -42.44
CA GLY A 489 -15.14 3.03 -43.59
C GLY A 489 -16.52 3.33 -44.17
N ARG A 490 -17.61 2.83 -43.56
CA ARG A 490 -19.00 3.09 -43.98
C ARG A 490 -19.89 3.48 -42.81
N LYS A 491 -21.07 4.01 -43.10
CA LYS A 491 -22.09 4.26 -42.08
C LYS A 491 -22.69 2.92 -41.57
N PRO A 492 -23.01 2.82 -40.27
CA PRO A 492 -23.72 1.66 -39.73
C PRO A 492 -25.20 1.69 -40.09
N SER A 493 -25.83 0.51 -40.09
CA SER A 493 -27.27 0.39 -39.85
C SER A 493 -27.61 0.65 -38.37
N ALA A 494 -28.89 0.84 -38.04
CA ALA A 494 -29.32 1.02 -36.64
C ALA A 494 -28.88 -0.16 -35.75
N ALA A 495 -29.00 -1.39 -36.25
CA ALA A 495 -28.56 -2.59 -35.53
C ALA A 495 -27.04 -2.61 -35.30
N GLU A 496 -26.25 -2.16 -36.29
CA GLU A 496 -24.79 -2.08 -36.14
C GLU A 496 -24.36 -0.98 -35.16
N ALA A 497 -25.07 0.15 -35.12
CA ALA A 497 -24.84 1.20 -34.13
C ALA A 497 -25.15 0.69 -32.71
N ASP A 498 -26.26 -0.03 -32.53
CA ASP A 498 -26.61 -0.68 -31.26
C ASP A 498 -25.61 -1.76 -30.85
N LEU A 499 -25.04 -2.47 -31.82
CA LEU A 499 -23.95 -3.41 -31.56
C LEU A 499 -22.69 -2.69 -31.08
N ILE A 500 -22.28 -1.58 -31.73
CA ILE A 500 -21.12 -0.79 -31.27
C ILE A 500 -21.31 -0.35 -29.83
N ARG A 501 -22.50 0.14 -29.48
CA ARG A 501 -22.85 0.50 -28.11
C ARG A 501 -22.64 -0.68 -27.15
N ALA A 502 -23.20 -1.85 -27.46
CA ALA A 502 -23.08 -3.04 -26.63
C ALA A 502 -21.63 -3.53 -26.48
N VAL A 503 -20.86 -3.55 -27.58
CA VAL A 503 -19.43 -3.91 -27.56
C VAL A 503 -18.65 -2.91 -26.73
N PHE A 504 -18.91 -1.61 -26.90
CA PHE A 504 -18.26 -0.55 -26.15
C PHE A 504 -18.46 -0.75 -24.64
N VAL A 505 -19.71 -0.90 -24.20
CA VAL A 505 -20.01 -1.13 -22.78
C VAL A 505 -19.33 -2.41 -22.28
N SER A 506 -19.31 -3.49 -23.07
CA SER A 506 -18.72 -4.77 -22.65
C SER A 506 -17.19 -4.71 -22.43
N CYS A 507 -16.52 -3.75 -23.08
CA CYS A 507 -15.07 -3.62 -23.11
C CYS A 507 -14.54 -2.34 -22.45
N VAL A 508 -15.43 -1.44 -21.99
CA VAL A 508 -15.05 -0.12 -21.47
C VAL A 508 -14.02 -0.22 -20.36
N ASP A 509 -14.23 -1.13 -19.41
CA ASP A 509 -13.30 -1.43 -18.35
C ASP A 509 -13.45 -2.86 -17.83
N HIS A 510 -12.37 -3.41 -17.28
CA HIS A 510 -12.36 -4.76 -16.73
C HIS A 510 -11.48 -4.84 -15.49
N THR A 511 -11.67 -3.89 -14.56
CA THR A 511 -10.89 -3.70 -13.33
C THR A 511 -9.45 -3.20 -13.59
N PRO A 512 -8.83 -2.57 -12.58
CA PRO A 512 -7.44 -2.11 -12.67
C PRO A 512 -6.39 -3.23 -12.72
N ALA A 513 -6.78 -4.49 -12.56
CA ALA A 513 -5.85 -5.62 -12.49
C ALA A 513 -5.38 -6.13 -13.87
N THR A 514 -5.95 -5.60 -14.96
CA THR A 514 -5.56 -6.03 -16.31
C THR A 514 -4.20 -5.46 -16.73
N PRO A 515 -3.46 -6.15 -17.62
CA PRO A 515 -2.16 -5.68 -18.09
C PRO A 515 -2.16 -4.23 -18.59
N SER A 516 -3.19 -3.82 -19.34
CA SER A 516 -3.35 -2.44 -19.84
C SER A 516 -3.55 -1.41 -18.74
N SER A 517 -4.39 -1.72 -17.76
CA SER A 517 -4.58 -0.86 -16.59
C SER A 517 -3.30 -0.74 -15.78
N LEU A 518 -2.61 -1.85 -15.50
CA LEU A 518 -1.36 -1.86 -14.73
C LEU A 518 -0.25 -1.09 -15.45
N ALA A 519 -0.10 -1.24 -16.76
CA ALA A 519 0.90 -0.52 -17.54
C ALA A 519 0.64 1.00 -17.54
N ALA A 520 -0.61 1.41 -17.78
CA ALA A 520 -0.99 2.82 -17.75
C ALA A 520 -0.77 3.44 -16.37
N ILE A 521 -1.28 2.78 -15.32
CA ILE A 521 -1.19 3.27 -13.94
C ILE A 521 0.26 3.31 -13.45
N THR A 522 1.06 2.30 -13.78
CA THR A 522 2.50 2.29 -13.45
C THR A 522 3.19 3.48 -14.11
N SER A 523 2.94 3.70 -15.40
CA SER A 523 3.50 4.83 -16.14
C SER A 523 3.11 6.18 -15.54
N TYR A 524 1.81 6.39 -15.27
CA TYR A 524 1.30 7.64 -14.70
C TYR A 524 1.80 7.89 -13.27
N SER A 525 1.89 6.85 -12.45
CA SER A 525 2.41 6.93 -11.09
C SER A 525 3.90 7.31 -11.05
N GLY A 526 4.64 7.06 -12.14
CA GLY A 526 6.02 7.50 -12.34
C GLY A 526 6.16 8.98 -12.73
N GLY A 527 5.05 9.72 -12.85
CA GLY A 527 5.03 11.15 -13.18
C GLY A 527 4.91 11.45 -14.69
N ASN A 528 4.62 10.44 -15.52
CA ASN A 528 4.37 10.66 -16.95
C ASN A 528 3.02 11.36 -17.19
N SER A 529 2.90 12.06 -18.32
CA SER A 529 1.64 12.69 -18.73
C SER A 529 0.53 11.67 -18.97
N LEU A 530 -0.73 12.13 -18.96
CA LEU A 530 -1.90 11.30 -19.21
C LEU A 530 -1.81 10.60 -20.58
N LYS A 531 -1.38 11.35 -21.60
CA LYS A 531 -1.12 10.83 -22.95
C LYS A 531 -0.08 9.71 -22.98
N THR A 532 1.07 9.91 -22.32
CA THR A 532 2.14 8.90 -22.25
C THR A 532 1.70 7.66 -21.47
N ALA A 533 0.94 7.85 -20.39
CA ALA A 533 0.37 6.74 -19.63
C ALA A 533 -0.68 5.96 -20.44
N LEU A 534 -1.56 6.64 -21.18
CA LEU A 534 -2.50 6.00 -22.10
C LEU A 534 -1.77 5.18 -23.16
N ALA A 535 -0.73 5.73 -23.79
CA ALA A 535 0.10 5.00 -24.75
C ALA A 535 0.77 3.75 -24.14
N ALA A 536 1.24 3.83 -22.88
CA ALA A 536 1.76 2.65 -22.18
C ALA A 536 0.69 1.56 -21.97
N GLY A 537 -0.53 1.97 -21.59
CA GLY A 537 -1.68 1.09 -21.47
C GLY A 537 -2.05 0.41 -22.79
N ILE A 538 -2.15 1.19 -23.87
CA ILE A 538 -2.48 0.69 -25.20
C ILE A 538 -1.41 -0.27 -25.71
N THR A 539 -0.13 0.09 -25.61
CA THR A 539 0.99 -0.77 -26.05
C THR A 539 0.93 -2.17 -25.43
N SER A 540 0.52 -2.30 -24.17
CA SER A 540 0.45 -3.59 -23.49
C SER A 540 -0.70 -4.52 -23.94
N MET A 541 -1.61 -4.04 -24.80
CA MET A 541 -2.68 -4.83 -25.42
C MET A 541 -2.14 -5.73 -26.56
N GLY A 542 -1.39 -6.76 -26.17
CA GLY A 542 -0.78 -7.75 -27.05
C GLY A 542 -1.68 -8.96 -27.36
N GLU A 543 -1.11 -10.04 -27.90
CA GLU A 543 -1.88 -11.24 -28.27
C GLU A 543 -2.64 -11.89 -27.09
N ALA A 544 -2.02 -11.88 -25.91
CA ALA A 544 -2.59 -12.51 -24.70
C ALA A 544 -3.60 -11.62 -23.94
N HIS A 545 -3.73 -10.35 -24.31
CA HIS A 545 -4.63 -9.36 -23.66
C HIS A 545 -5.16 -8.41 -24.73
N ALA A 546 -6.45 -8.53 -25.07
CA ALA A 546 -7.14 -7.78 -26.14
C ALA A 546 -6.73 -8.12 -27.60
N GLY A 547 -5.86 -9.12 -27.80
CA GLY A 547 -5.51 -9.62 -29.15
C GLY A 547 -6.28 -10.86 -29.59
N ALA A 548 -7.07 -11.47 -28.71
CA ALA A 548 -7.73 -12.74 -28.99
C ALA A 548 -8.86 -12.63 -30.03
N GLY A 549 -9.47 -11.46 -30.21
CA GLY A 549 -10.53 -11.26 -31.21
C GLY A 549 -10.01 -11.37 -32.64
N GLU A 550 -8.89 -10.73 -32.95
CA GLU A 550 -8.21 -10.87 -34.26
C GLU A 550 -7.82 -12.34 -34.51
N GLY A 551 -7.20 -13.00 -33.52
CA GLY A 551 -6.82 -14.41 -33.66
C GLY A 551 -8.02 -15.34 -33.85
N THR A 552 -9.14 -15.06 -33.19
CA THR A 552 -10.38 -15.82 -33.36
C THR A 552 -10.91 -15.63 -34.77
N ALA A 553 -11.00 -14.39 -35.25
CA ALA A 553 -11.46 -14.09 -36.60
C ALA A 553 -10.64 -14.82 -37.67
N ARG A 554 -9.29 -14.78 -37.56
CA ARG A 554 -8.40 -15.49 -38.49
C ARG A 554 -8.64 -16.99 -38.51
N ILE A 555 -8.80 -17.63 -37.35
CA ILE A 555 -9.07 -19.08 -37.27
C ILE A 555 -10.43 -19.40 -37.87
N LEU A 556 -11.48 -18.66 -37.51
CA LEU A 556 -12.81 -18.95 -38.00
C LEU A 556 -12.89 -18.75 -39.53
N ILE A 557 -12.24 -17.71 -40.07
CA ILE A 557 -12.11 -17.49 -41.52
C ILE A 557 -11.39 -18.66 -42.18
N ASP A 558 -10.22 -19.05 -41.67
CA ASP A 558 -9.43 -20.13 -42.28
C ASP A 558 -10.25 -21.41 -42.45
N PHE A 559 -10.96 -21.85 -41.39
CA PHE A 559 -11.71 -23.10 -41.46
C PHE A 559 -13.06 -22.98 -42.18
N LEU A 560 -13.87 -21.97 -41.84
CA LEU A 560 -15.23 -21.87 -42.37
C LEU A 560 -15.23 -21.45 -43.85
N ALA A 561 -14.33 -20.55 -44.26
CA ALA A 561 -14.24 -20.14 -45.66
C ALA A 561 -13.87 -21.32 -46.57
N ARG A 562 -12.92 -22.17 -46.15
CA ARG A 562 -12.53 -23.38 -46.88
C ARG A 562 -13.67 -24.41 -46.96
N MET A 563 -14.47 -24.54 -45.90
CA MET A 563 -15.65 -25.39 -45.93
C MET A 563 -16.70 -24.85 -46.92
N ARG A 564 -16.98 -23.54 -46.88
CA ARG A 564 -17.93 -22.88 -47.78
C ARG A 564 -17.48 -22.89 -49.24
N GLU A 565 -16.18 -22.79 -49.50
CA GLU A 565 -15.60 -22.95 -50.83
C GLU A 565 -15.82 -24.36 -51.38
N ALA A 566 -15.56 -25.39 -50.57
CA ALA A 566 -15.85 -26.77 -50.97
C ALA A 566 -17.34 -27.01 -51.28
N GLU A 567 -18.24 -26.47 -50.46
CA GLU A 567 -19.69 -26.56 -50.67
C GLU A 567 -20.13 -25.83 -51.96
N ALA A 568 -19.57 -24.65 -52.24
CA ALA A 568 -19.85 -23.89 -53.45
C ALA A 568 -19.44 -24.65 -54.73
N GLU A 569 -18.42 -25.51 -54.63
CA GLU A 569 -17.98 -26.42 -55.69
C GLU A 569 -18.73 -27.75 -55.72
N GLY A 570 -19.74 -27.94 -54.86
CA GLY A 570 -20.51 -29.19 -54.76
C GLY A 570 -19.73 -30.36 -54.13
N ARG A 571 -18.64 -30.07 -53.41
CA ARG A 571 -17.80 -31.03 -52.69
C ARG A 571 -18.05 -30.95 -51.19
N VAL A 572 -17.67 -31.99 -50.46
CA VAL A 572 -17.64 -31.95 -48.98
C VAL A 572 -16.23 -31.57 -48.53
N PHE A 573 -16.12 -30.79 -47.45
CA PHE A 573 -14.81 -30.45 -46.89
C PHE A 573 -14.14 -31.70 -46.33
N GLU A 574 -12.97 -32.04 -46.87
CA GLU A 574 -12.17 -33.18 -46.45
C GLU A 574 -10.72 -32.73 -46.15
N ALA A 575 -10.26 -33.00 -44.94
CA ALA A 575 -8.90 -32.65 -44.49
C ALA A 575 -8.43 -33.63 -43.40
N ASP A 576 -7.12 -33.93 -43.37
CA ASP A 576 -6.50 -34.88 -42.43
C ASP A 576 -7.22 -36.25 -42.36
N GLY A 577 -7.80 -36.70 -43.48
CA GLY A 577 -8.57 -37.94 -43.55
C GLY A 577 -9.96 -37.89 -42.89
N VAL A 578 -10.43 -36.70 -42.50
CA VAL A 578 -11.76 -36.47 -41.92
C VAL A 578 -12.64 -35.76 -42.92
N ARG A 579 -13.85 -36.29 -43.12
CA ARG A 579 -14.92 -35.64 -43.88
C ARG A 579 -15.80 -34.84 -42.93
N VAL A 580 -16.10 -33.60 -43.28
CA VAL A 580 -16.86 -32.63 -42.48
C VAL A 580 -18.07 -32.17 -43.29
N ALA A 581 -19.27 -32.55 -42.85
CA ALA A 581 -20.52 -32.31 -43.56
C ALA A 581 -21.26 -31.04 -43.11
N ASP A 582 -21.04 -30.56 -41.89
CA ASP A 582 -21.70 -29.37 -41.34
C ASP A 582 -20.81 -28.59 -40.35
N ILE A 583 -21.33 -27.47 -39.86
CA ILE A 583 -20.63 -26.60 -38.90
C ILE A 583 -20.30 -27.32 -37.57
N LYS A 584 -21.14 -28.26 -37.12
CA LYS A 584 -20.91 -28.99 -35.86
C LYS A 584 -19.75 -29.95 -35.99
N GLU A 585 -19.67 -30.66 -37.12
CA GLU A 585 -18.52 -31.49 -37.46
C GLU A 585 -17.27 -30.63 -37.68
N LEU A 586 -17.41 -29.44 -38.28
CA LEU A 586 -16.30 -28.50 -38.45
C LEU A 586 -15.74 -28.07 -37.10
N ALA A 587 -16.60 -27.74 -36.13
CA ALA A 587 -16.18 -27.39 -34.77
C ALA A 587 -15.36 -28.51 -34.11
N VAL A 588 -15.80 -29.77 -34.25
CA VAL A 588 -15.05 -30.94 -33.75
C VAL A 588 -13.69 -31.05 -34.44
N TYR A 589 -13.66 -30.89 -35.76
CA TYR A 589 -12.43 -30.93 -36.54
C TYR A 589 -11.46 -29.82 -36.13
N VAL A 590 -11.91 -28.57 -36.02
CA VAL A 590 -11.11 -27.42 -35.59
C VAL A 590 -10.46 -27.67 -34.22
N VAL A 591 -11.25 -28.15 -33.25
CA VAL A 591 -10.74 -28.47 -31.91
C VAL A 591 -9.66 -29.55 -31.98
N ASN A 592 -9.91 -30.64 -32.71
CA ASN A 592 -8.96 -31.73 -32.87
C ASN A 592 -7.68 -31.27 -33.58
N LYS A 593 -7.81 -30.46 -34.64
CA LYS A 593 -6.69 -29.93 -35.43
C LYS A 593 -5.78 -29.07 -34.58
N ILE A 594 -6.34 -28.05 -33.92
CA ILE A 594 -5.54 -27.13 -33.10
C ILE A 594 -4.99 -27.81 -31.86
N THR A 595 -5.70 -28.79 -31.28
CA THR A 595 -5.22 -29.50 -30.08
C THR A 595 -4.30 -30.70 -30.38
N GLY A 596 -3.87 -30.85 -31.63
CA GLY A 596 -2.83 -31.80 -32.05
C GLY A 596 -3.30 -33.25 -32.17
N ALA A 597 -4.61 -33.50 -32.33
CA ALA A 597 -5.14 -34.85 -32.47
C ALA A 597 -4.73 -35.54 -33.78
N PHE A 598 -4.30 -34.77 -34.80
CA PHE A 598 -3.81 -35.28 -36.08
C PHE A 598 -2.28 -35.28 -36.19
N GLY A 599 -1.56 -35.15 -35.08
CA GLY A 599 -0.08 -35.14 -35.04
C GLY A 599 0.54 -33.76 -35.12
N ASP A 600 -0.26 -32.70 -35.26
CA ASP A 600 0.19 -31.30 -35.20
C ASP A 600 0.66 -30.89 -33.79
N ALA A 601 1.43 -29.81 -33.72
CA ALA A 601 1.81 -29.20 -32.44
C ALA A 601 0.57 -28.71 -31.68
N LYS A 602 0.50 -28.98 -30.38
CA LYS A 602 -0.65 -28.60 -29.54
C LYS A 602 -0.72 -27.08 -29.38
N GLY A 603 -1.78 -26.48 -29.88
CA GLY A 603 -2.08 -25.05 -29.77
C GLY A 603 -3.25 -24.73 -28.85
N ARG A 604 -3.47 -23.43 -28.63
CA ARG A 604 -4.67 -22.88 -27.98
C ARG A 604 -5.56 -22.25 -29.05
N ILE A 605 -6.87 -22.35 -28.87
CA ILE A 605 -7.83 -21.66 -29.72
C ILE A 605 -8.08 -20.27 -29.11
N PRO A 606 -7.70 -19.16 -29.78
CA PRO A 606 -8.01 -17.81 -29.32
C PRO A 606 -9.53 -17.62 -29.14
N GLY A 607 -9.93 -16.74 -28.23
CA GLY A 607 -11.34 -16.47 -27.94
C GLY A 607 -12.01 -17.46 -26.98
N PHE A 608 -11.34 -18.56 -26.63
CA PHE A 608 -11.87 -19.57 -25.70
C PHE A 608 -11.02 -19.68 -24.43
N GLY A 609 -11.70 -19.70 -23.29
CA GLY A 609 -11.13 -19.67 -21.96
C GLY A 609 -10.88 -18.25 -21.46
N HIS A 610 -10.99 -18.08 -20.14
CA HIS A 610 -10.75 -16.80 -19.49
C HIS A 610 -10.12 -17.02 -18.11
N ARG A 611 -9.06 -16.28 -17.77
CA ARG A 611 -8.31 -16.47 -16.51
C ARG A 611 -9.18 -16.30 -15.26
N TYR A 612 -10.15 -15.38 -15.33
CA TYR A 612 -11.10 -15.11 -14.25
C TYR A 612 -12.45 -15.83 -14.45
N TYR A 613 -13.23 -15.47 -15.48
CA TYR A 613 -14.54 -16.08 -15.76
C TYR A 613 -14.53 -17.59 -16.02
N GLY A 614 -13.40 -18.20 -16.36
CA GLY A 614 -13.28 -19.65 -16.41
C GLY A 614 -13.60 -20.33 -15.07
N LEU A 615 -13.38 -19.64 -13.94
CA LEU A 615 -13.75 -20.11 -12.60
C LEU A 615 -15.28 -20.22 -12.41
N TYR A 616 -16.04 -19.43 -13.16
CA TYR A 616 -17.51 -19.40 -13.12
C TYR A 616 -18.12 -20.18 -14.30
N GLY A 617 -17.29 -20.76 -15.17
CA GLY A 617 -17.71 -21.53 -16.34
C GLY A 617 -18.42 -20.73 -17.43
N ARG A 618 -18.44 -19.40 -17.36
CA ARG A 618 -19.01 -18.49 -18.36
C ARG A 618 -18.51 -17.06 -18.19
N ASP A 619 -18.36 -16.32 -19.29
CA ASP A 619 -18.21 -14.86 -19.29
C ASP A 619 -19.61 -14.21 -19.46
N PRO A 620 -20.11 -13.47 -18.47
CA PRO A 620 -21.45 -12.86 -18.55
C PRO A 620 -21.54 -11.78 -19.63
N ARG A 621 -20.42 -11.14 -19.99
CA ARG A 621 -20.36 -10.14 -21.06
C ARG A 621 -20.51 -10.81 -22.41
N ALA A 622 -19.77 -11.90 -22.64
CA ALA A 622 -19.87 -12.70 -23.86
C ALA A 622 -21.28 -13.25 -24.06
N THR A 623 -21.86 -13.81 -22.99
CA THR A 623 -23.23 -14.35 -23.00
C THR A 623 -24.25 -13.27 -23.37
N THR A 624 -24.13 -12.09 -22.76
CA THR A 624 -25.07 -10.98 -23.00
C THR A 624 -24.88 -10.38 -24.38
N LEU A 625 -23.64 -10.22 -24.84
CA LEU A 625 -23.32 -9.69 -26.15
C LEU A 625 -23.89 -10.60 -27.25
N LEU A 626 -23.72 -11.91 -27.12
CA LEU A 626 -24.31 -12.88 -28.04
C LEU A 626 -25.85 -12.81 -28.09
N ALA A 627 -26.50 -12.66 -26.93
CA ALA A 627 -27.95 -12.50 -26.89
C ALA A 627 -28.41 -11.22 -27.62
N ILE A 628 -27.72 -10.09 -27.39
CA ILE A 628 -27.99 -8.84 -28.09
C ILE A 628 -27.79 -9.01 -29.60
N VAL A 629 -26.72 -9.68 -30.01
CA VAL A 629 -26.43 -9.94 -31.44
C VAL A 629 -27.53 -10.78 -32.08
N ASP A 630 -28.01 -11.82 -31.39
CA ASP A 630 -29.12 -12.67 -31.88
C ASP A 630 -30.41 -11.83 -32.02
N GLU A 631 -30.73 -10.99 -31.03
CA GLU A 631 -31.88 -10.09 -31.05
C GLU A 631 -31.81 -9.07 -32.20
N LEU A 632 -30.61 -8.55 -32.48
CA LEU A 632 -30.35 -7.62 -33.58
C LEU A 632 -30.30 -8.30 -34.96
N GLY A 633 -30.31 -9.64 -35.01
CA GLY A 633 -30.22 -10.40 -36.25
C GLY A 633 -28.86 -10.31 -36.95
N LEU A 634 -27.80 -10.07 -36.18
CA LEU A 634 -26.43 -9.89 -36.70
C LEU A 634 -25.56 -11.16 -36.59
N ALA A 635 -26.02 -12.20 -35.91
CA ALA A 635 -25.31 -13.47 -35.81
C ALA A 635 -25.40 -14.26 -37.12
N GLY A 636 -24.25 -14.68 -37.65
CA GLY A 636 -24.16 -15.53 -38.83
C GLY A 636 -23.49 -16.88 -38.55
N ASP A 637 -22.95 -17.48 -39.60
CA ASP A 637 -22.31 -18.80 -39.53
C ASP A 637 -21.04 -18.77 -38.68
N TYR A 638 -20.33 -17.63 -38.60
CA TYR A 638 -19.11 -17.52 -37.79
C TYR A 638 -19.43 -17.53 -36.30
N CYS A 639 -20.46 -16.79 -35.85
CA CYS A 639 -20.98 -16.90 -34.49
C CYS A 639 -21.48 -18.32 -34.18
N THR A 640 -22.14 -18.97 -35.14
CA THR A 640 -22.62 -20.36 -34.99
C THR A 640 -21.46 -21.34 -34.79
N LEU A 641 -20.43 -21.27 -35.64
CA LEU A 641 -19.22 -22.09 -35.51
C LEU A 641 -18.53 -21.87 -34.16
N ALA A 642 -18.40 -20.62 -33.71
CA ALA A 642 -17.76 -20.32 -32.44
C ALA A 642 -18.52 -20.92 -31.23
N ARG A 643 -19.86 -20.89 -31.24
CA ARG A 643 -20.71 -21.53 -30.20
C ARG A 643 -20.55 -23.06 -30.20
N GLU A 644 -20.44 -23.68 -31.36
CA GLU A 644 -20.21 -25.12 -31.47
C GLU A 644 -18.80 -25.51 -31.00
N ILE A 645 -17.78 -24.70 -31.30
CA ILE A 645 -16.42 -24.88 -30.76
C ILE A 645 -16.44 -24.81 -29.23
N GLU A 646 -17.12 -23.84 -28.63
CA GLU A 646 -17.29 -23.76 -27.17
C GLU A 646 -17.93 -25.05 -26.63
N THR A 647 -19.00 -25.52 -27.26
CA THR A 647 -19.72 -26.73 -26.85
C THR A 647 -18.81 -27.95 -26.86
N VAL A 648 -17.98 -28.11 -27.90
CA VAL A 648 -17.01 -29.21 -27.99
C VAL A 648 -15.93 -29.11 -26.91
N LEU A 649 -15.34 -27.93 -26.73
CA LEU A 649 -14.30 -27.70 -25.72
C LEU A 649 -14.80 -27.97 -24.30
N ARG A 650 -16.00 -27.50 -23.97
CA ARG A 650 -16.61 -27.69 -22.64
C ARG A 650 -16.94 -29.14 -22.35
N LYS A 651 -17.49 -29.87 -23.34
CA LYS A 651 -17.82 -31.29 -23.19
C LYS A 651 -16.59 -32.18 -23.08
N ARG A 652 -15.54 -31.90 -23.87
CA ARG A 652 -14.41 -32.83 -24.04
C ARG A 652 -13.17 -32.48 -23.22
N LYS A 653 -13.04 -31.25 -22.73
CA LYS A 653 -11.83 -30.79 -22.02
C LYS A 653 -12.14 -30.21 -20.65
N SER A 654 -12.83 -29.07 -20.59
CA SER A 654 -13.11 -28.40 -19.32
C SER A 654 -14.22 -27.36 -19.46
N SER A 655 -15.09 -27.27 -18.46
CA SER A 655 -16.11 -26.23 -18.33
C SER A 655 -15.51 -24.81 -18.22
N ALA A 656 -14.23 -24.67 -17.87
CA ALA A 656 -13.53 -23.40 -17.75
C ALA A 656 -13.12 -22.79 -19.11
N LEU A 657 -13.20 -23.55 -20.21
CA LEU A 657 -12.92 -23.08 -21.58
C LEU A 657 -14.16 -22.41 -22.19
N CYS A 658 -14.75 -21.47 -21.47
CA CYS A 658 -15.92 -20.73 -21.94
C CYS A 658 -15.56 -19.75 -23.07
N PHE A 659 -16.53 -19.44 -23.91
CA PHE A 659 -16.37 -18.41 -24.93
C PHE A 659 -16.28 -17.03 -24.26
N ASN A 660 -15.22 -16.27 -24.57
CA ASN A 660 -14.95 -14.99 -23.93
C ASN A 660 -15.35 -13.81 -24.84
N VAL A 661 -15.40 -12.60 -24.29
CA VAL A 661 -15.85 -11.41 -25.04
C VAL A 661 -15.02 -11.12 -26.29
N ASP A 662 -13.70 -11.33 -26.23
CA ASP A 662 -12.81 -11.15 -27.39
C ASP A 662 -13.17 -12.15 -28.50
N GLY A 663 -13.47 -13.40 -28.15
CA GLY A 663 -13.91 -14.41 -29.09
C GLY A 663 -15.23 -14.06 -29.77
N VAL A 664 -16.20 -13.53 -29.01
CA VAL A 664 -17.47 -13.04 -29.57
C VAL A 664 -17.21 -11.92 -30.58
N ILE A 665 -16.38 -10.94 -30.21
CA ILE A 665 -15.97 -9.86 -31.13
C ILE A 665 -15.32 -10.45 -32.38
N GLY A 666 -14.41 -11.42 -32.24
CA GLY A 666 -13.77 -12.09 -33.37
C GLY A 666 -14.75 -12.73 -34.34
N ALA A 667 -15.76 -13.45 -33.85
CA ALA A 667 -16.80 -14.03 -34.68
C ALA A 667 -17.68 -12.96 -35.36
N LEU A 668 -18.01 -11.89 -34.63
CA LEU A 668 -18.80 -10.77 -35.15
C LEU A 668 -18.10 -10.03 -36.29
N LEU A 669 -16.78 -9.82 -36.20
CA LEU A 669 -16.01 -9.20 -37.28
C LEU A 669 -16.22 -9.97 -38.59
N CYS A 670 -16.17 -11.30 -38.53
CA CYS A 670 -16.35 -12.16 -39.69
C CYS A 670 -17.77 -12.05 -40.26
N ASP A 671 -18.80 -12.13 -39.41
CA ASP A 671 -20.20 -12.01 -39.82
C ASP A 671 -20.51 -10.63 -40.41
N LEU A 672 -19.88 -9.56 -39.90
CA LEU A 672 -19.98 -8.19 -40.41
C LEU A 672 -19.06 -7.89 -41.60
N LYS A 673 -18.25 -8.88 -42.03
CA LYS A 673 -17.26 -8.75 -43.11
C LYS A 673 -16.23 -7.65 -42.87
N LEU A 674 -15.85 -7.45 -41.62
CA LEU A 674 -14.77 -6.58 -41.21
C LEU A 674 -13.44 -7.33 -41.21
N ALA A 675 -12.36 -6.60 -41.49
CA ALA A 675 -11.03 -7.17 -41.51
C ALA A 675 -10.63 -7.68 -40.10
N PRO A 676 -9.93 -8.83 -39.98
CA PRO A 676 -9.50 -9.35 -38.67
C PRO A 676 -8.71 -8.34 -37.84
N GLU A 677 -7.89 -7.50 -38.50
CA GLU A 677 -7.06 -6.47 -37.90
C GLU A 677 -7.90 -5.43 -37.12
N THR A 678 -9.16 -5.23 -37.52
CA THR A 678 -10.11 -4.34 -36.82
C THR A 678 -10.45 -4.88 -35.42
N GLY A 679 -10.26 -6.18 -35.15
CA GLY A 679 -10.62 -6.79 -33.87
C GLY A 679 -9.92 -6.19 -32.66
N LYS A 680 -8.67 -5.75 -32.81
CA LYS A 680 -7.98 -5.02 -31.74
C LYS A 680 -8.62 -3.66 -31.47
N ALA A 681 -9.07 -2.95 -32.51
CA ALA A 681 -9.69 -1.64 -32.36
C ALA A 681 -11.01 -1.68 -31.58
N PHE A 682 -11.82 -2.73 -31.77
CA PHE A 682 -13.05 -2.97 -30.99
C PHE A 682 -12.81 -3.10 -29.49
N PHE A 683 -11.58 -3.44 -29.07
CA PHE A 683 -11.20 -3.44 -27.67
C PHE A 683 -10.48 -2.14 -27.26
N ILE A 684 -9.57 -1.62 -28.09
CA ILE A 684 -8.75 -0.44 -27.78
C ILE A 684 -9.60 0.82 -27.58
N ILE A 685 -10.59 1.05 -28.46
CA ILE A 685 -11.43 2.25 -28.40
C ILE A 685 -12.23 2.31 -27.08
N PRO A 686 -13.04 1.29 -26.71
CA PRO A 686 -13.75 1.33 -25.43
C PRO A 686 -12.80 1.39 -24.24
N ARG A 687 -11.71 0.65 -24.31
CA ARG A 687 -10.75 0.59 -23.21
C ARG A 687 -9.99 1.89 -23.00
N THR A 688 -9.90 2.75 -24.00
CA THR A 688 -9.35 4.10 -23.87
C THR A 688 -10.12 4.91 -22.83
N ALA A 689 -11.46 4.86 -22.87
CA ALA A 689 -12.29 5.56 -21.88
C ALA A 689 -12.08 5.01 -20.46
N GLY A 690 -12.04 3.69 -20.28
CA GLY A 690 -11.77 3.08 -18.97
C GLY A 690 -10.36 3.35 -18.46
N LEU A 691 -9.34 3.32 -19.32
CA LEU A 691 -7.96 3.64 -18.94
C LEU A 691 -7.83 5.09 -18.50
N LEU A 692 -8.35 6.04 -19.29
CA LEU A 692 -8.36 7.45 -18.92
C LEU A 692 -9.09 7.67 -17.60
N GLY A 693 -10.27 7.07 -17.44
CA GLY A 693 -11.00 7.11 -16.18
C GLY A 693 -10.22 6.54 -15.00
N GLN A 694 -9.51 5.42 -15.17
CA GLN A 694 -8.66 4.86 -14.11
C GLN A 694 -7.46 5.75 -13.77
N LEU A 695 -6.86 6.39 -14.78
CA LEU A 695 -5.74 7.30 -14.59
C LEU A 695 -6.17 8.55 -13.80
N LEU A 696 -7.36 9.07 -14.06
CA LEU A 696 -7.96 10.19 -13.31
C LEU A 696 -8.24 9.84 -11.83
N GLU A 697 -8.36 8.55 -11.49
CA GLU A 697 -8.47 8.10 -10.09
C GLU A 697 -7.12 8.04 -9.38
N GLN A 698 -6.01 8.13 -10.11
CA GLN A 698 -4.67 8.08 -9.54
C GLN A 698 -4.14 9.51 -9.33
N ALA A 699 -3.43 9.73 -8.23
CA ALA A 699 -2.66 10.95 -8.08
C ALA A 699 -1.37 10.84 -8.94
N PRO A 700 -1.07 11.79 -9.84
CA PRO A 700 0.20 11.78 -10.55
C PRO A 700 1.36 11.77 -9.55
N GLY A 701 2.37 10.93 -9.79
CA GLY A 701 3.53 10.79 -8.90
C GLY A 701 3.30 9.97 -7.62
N SER A 702 2.17 9.24 -7.49
CA SER A 702 1.91 8.37 -6.33
C SER A 702 2.71 7.05 -6.28
N PHE A 703 3.75 6.93 -7.12
CA PHE A 703 4.69 5.81 -7.28
C PHE A 703 4.12 4.40 -7.02
N PHE A 704 3.65 3.74 -8.07
CA PHE A 704 3.27 2.33 -8.06
C PHE A 704 4.51 1.44 -8.07
N ARG A 705 4.64 0.56 -7.07
CA ARG A 705 5.69 -0.46 -7.01
C ARG A 705 5.12 -1.77 -6.50
N LEU A 706 5.45 -2.87 -7.20
CA LEU A 706 5.15 -4.22 -6.73
C LEU A 706 5.86 -4.47 -5.40
N GLN A 707 5.17 -5.15 -4.48
CA GLN A 707 5.79 -5.54 -3.22
C GLN A 707 6.82 -6.65 -3.46
N ASN A 708 7.88 -6.69 -2.65
CA ASN A 708 8.95 -7.67 -2.81
C ASN A 708 8.43 -9.12 -2.66
N GLU A 709 7.37 -9.33 -1.88
CA GLU A 709 6.73 -10.64 -1.67
C GLU A 709 6.04 -11.17 -2.94
N SER A 710 5.69 -10.28 -3.88
CA SER A 710 5.17 -10.65 -5.20
C SER A 710 6.27 -10.91 -6.23
N VAL A 711 7.55 -10.81 -5.83
CA VAL A 711 8.72 -10.98 -6.69
C VAL A 711 9.56 -12.16 -6.20
N ILE A 712 9.61 -13.23 -7.00
CA ILE A 712 10.50 -14.36 -6.74
C ILE A 712 11.82 -14.10 -7.45
N TYR A 713 12.88 -13.79 -6.70
CA TYR A 713 14.23 -13.67 -7.25
C TYR A 713 14.80 -15.07 -7.50
N ILE A 714 14.96 -15.43 -8.77
CA ILE A 714 15.55 -16.70 -9.23
C ILE A 714 17.00 -16.55 -9.74
N GLY A 715 17.63 -15.40 -9.48
CA GLY A 715 19.01 -15.13 -9.89
C GLY A 715 20.03 -15.86 -9.01
N PRO A 716 21.33 -15.77 -9.36
CA PRO A 716 22.39 -16.36 -8.53
C PRO A 716 22.37 -15.76 -7.13
N GLY A 717 22.75 -16.57 -6.14
CA GLY A 717 22.92 -16.13 -4.76
C GLY A 717 24.02 -15.08 -4.59
N VAL A 718 24.20 -14.61 -3.35
CA VAL A 718 25.27 -13.67 -3.01
C VAL A 718 26.62 -14.29 -3.35
N ARG A 719 27.42 -13.57 -4.15
CA ARG A 719 28.80 -13.96 -4.50
C ARG A 719 29.77 -13.13 -3.67
N GLU A 720 30.81 -13.77 -3.15
CA GLU A 720 31.92 -13.12 -2.43
C GLU A 720 32.90 -12.42 -3.38
#